data_AF-A0A3A8PMH3-F1
#
_entry.id   AF-A0A3A8PMH3-F1
#
_cell.length_a   1.000
_cell.length_b   1.000
_cell.length_c   1.000
_cell.angle_alpha   90.00
_cell.angle_beta   90.00
_cell.angle_gamma   90.00
#
_symmetry.space_group_name_H-M   'P 1'
#
loop_
_entity.id
_entity.type
_entity.pdbx_description
1 polymer ?
#
loop_
_entity_poly.entity_id
_entity_poly.type
_entity_poly.pdbx_seq_one_letter_code
_entity_poly.pdbx_strand_id
1 'polypeptide(L)'
;MHRASHWKQSLRSLLLVPLVAGLVPGCDAGEAPPEPAAPPSPTRTRAVALDTAPTPKQIILEPEADTYVWSSQSGTNYGTSTSLTVDRSYGEIYLRFNLSGIPAGAHIASVMLQALAYDGYANGGDGSVYAHLVPDDTWSETGMTWANRPAVAGGDLGSWWLWYGTARPAPLQVGLNFDPKLTAPVQQALDSDQRISLRLKSPGYKTVYRSREHTVASERPQLIVNYFEPDDPQVTSDLQVVALYPMADAQVLAASPNTNSGTAMGLTVDRTAAETFLRFGLGSVPSNAQVVAVSLVATSYDGSAYDGADGNVYTRLVSDDTWSETGIIWNNRPSASSEDFGSWLLWNRNGQYTTQAGVNSSPKLVAPVQEALGSDGRISFRLDSPGYRTLYHSREYTNTEVRWPQLLVSYFVPPPCPVSNASTPTQVVLEAEADTYVSARQPQSNLGTSDLVLSPDEEAYLRFDLSGIPAGARVASVMLKALAYDGYANGGDGSVYAHLVPDDSWSELGMTWANRPAVSGDALGSWWLWYNNVDTLQVGLNFDPKLKAPVQQALDSDQRISLRLRSPGYKTVYRSREYAIASERPQLIVNYFEPTDPWVTSELQAVALSPVADAQVQKSNPNANAGSSMNLTVDRADAETFLRFNLGAIPATARVASVVLVTTSPGSENSEGVDGNVYTRLVSDDAWSETGITWNNRPSSSSCELGSWQFPTRAVPYTTQAGINASPKLVAPVQQALYSDGMISLRLDSAGSRSLYHSREYNNTDVRWPRLLVYYTVPTSTP
;
A
#
# COMPACT_ATOMS: atom_id res chain seq x y z
N MET A 1 6.73 -3.62 -72.60
CA MET A 1 5.44 -4.20 -72.17
C MET A 1 5.70 -5.06 -70.93
N HIS A 2 4.94 -4.84 -69.85
CA HIS A 2 5.10 -5.48 -68.53
C HIS A 2 4.68 -6.97 -68.60
N ARG A 3 5.25 -7.96 -67.88
CA ARG A 3 5.66 -8.13 -66.44
C ARG A 3 4.49 -8.06 -65.44
N ALA A 4 4.38 -8.90 -64.41
CA ALA A 4 4.87 -10.28 -64.16
C ALA A 4 4.25 -10.82 -62.85
N SER A 5 4.30 -12.15 -62.66
CA SER A 5 4.03 -12.89 -61.41
C SER A 5 5.10 -14.02 -61.28
N HIS A 6 5.19 -14.90 -60.26
CA HIS A 6 4.36 -15.32 -59.12
C HIS A 6 5.30 -15.86 -58.00
N TRP A 7 4.75 -16.17 -56.80
CA TRP A 7 5.08 -17.29 -55.89
C TRP A 7 6.56 -17.68 -55.58
N LYS A 8 6.85 -18.05 -54.32
CA LYS A 8 6.98 -19.47 -53.89
C LYS A 8 7.36 -19.65 -52.42
N GLN A 9 6.80 -20.69 -51.80
CA GLN A 9 7.31 -21.33 -50.57
C GLN A 9 8.42 -22.34 -50.91
N SER A 10 9.26 -22.71 -49.93
CA SER A 10 9.86 -24.06 -49.89
C SER A 10 10.17 -24.48 -48.45
N LEU A 11 9.90 -25.77 -48.15
CA LEU A 11 10.20 -26.43 -46.88
C LEU A 11 11.66 -26.92 -46.82
N ARG A 12 12.17 -27.14 -45.59
CA ARG A 12 12.68 -28.42 -45.04
C ARG A 12 13.39 -28.17 -43.69
N SER A 13 12.89 -28.74 -42.59
CA SER A 13 13.39 -29.97 -41.93
C SER A 13 14.67 -29.74 -41.09
N LEU A 14 14.61 -29.70 -39.76
CA LEU A 14 14.57 -30.82 -38.78
C LEU A 14 15.94 -31.51 -38.52
N LEU A 15 16.32 -31.51 -37.22
CA LEU A 15 17.14 -32.48 -36.45
C LEU A 15 18.57 -32.08 -35.98
N LEU A 16 18.75 -32.28 -34.67
CA LEU A 16 19.93 -32.80 -33.91
C LEU A 16 21.30 -32.04 -34.06
N VAL A 17 21.88 -31.37 -33.06
CA VAL A 17 22.32 -31.80 -31.69
C VAL A 17 23.29 -33.01 -31.76
N PRO A 18 24.49 -33.08 -31.11
CA PRO A 18 25.13 -32.16 -30.13
C PRO A 18 26.69 -31.96 -30.22
N LEU A 19 27.24 -31.20 -29.24
CA LEU A 19 28.45 -31.45 -28.41
C LEU A 19 29.93 -31.37 -28.92
N VAL A 20 30.76 -31.00 -27.92
CA VAL A 20 32.22 -31.18 -27.68
C VAL A 20 33.23 -30.16 -28.25
N ALA A 21 33.62 -29.28 -27.33
CA ALA A 21 34.90 -28.60 -27.11
C ALA A 21 36.19 -29.17 -27.74
N GLY A 22 37.18 -28.30 -27.98
CA GLY A 22 38.56 -28.75 -28.22
C GLY A 22 39.61 -27.71 -28.62
N LEU A 23 40.19 -27.03 -27.63
CA LEU A 23 41.59 -26.57 -27.56
C LEU A 23 42.13 -25.44 -28.47
N VAL A 24 42.78 -24.49 -27.78
CA VAL A 24 43.58 -23.34 -28.24
C VAL A 24 45.06 -23.80 -28.38
N PRO A 25 45.90 -23.26 -29.29
CA PRO A 25 46.85 -22.20 -28.89
C PRO A 25 47.29 -21.19 -29.99
N GLY A 26 47.83 -20.04 -29.57
CA GLY A 26 48.48 -19.02 -30.42
C GLY A 26 47.81 -17.65 -30.30
N CYS A 27 48.12 -16.84 -29.28
CA CYS A 27 49.23 -15.89 -29.26
C CYS A 27 49.15 -14.82 -30.38
N ASP A 28 48.70 -13.60 -30.04
CA ASP A 28 49.61 -12.44 -30.15
C ASP A 28 49.17 -11.25 -29.28
N ALA A 29 50.06 -10.26 -29.17
CA ALA A 29 50.04 -9.24 -28.11
C ALA A 29 49.01 -8.09 -28.25
N GLY A 30 48.34 -7.80 -27.13
CA GLY A 30 48.60 -6.59 -26.34
C GLY A 30 48.05 -5.23 -26.78
N GLU A 31 47.07 -4.72 -26.02
CA GLU A 31 46.99 -3.30 -25.66
C GLU A 31 46.33 -3.15 -24.26
N ALA A 32 46.73 -2.14 -23.48
CA ALA A 32 46.30 -1.99 -22.08
C ALA A 32 45.01 -1.16 -21.95
N PRO A 33 43.97 -1.60 -21.21
CA PRO A 33 42.80 -0.79 -20.95
C PRO A 33 43.10 0.36 -19.96
N PRO A 34 42.46 1.54 -20.11
CA PRO A 34 42.58 2.63 -19.15
C PRO A 34 41.88 2.33 -17.81
N GLU A 35 42.39 2.98 -16.77
CA GLU A 35 41.95 2.89 -15.37
C GLU A 35 40.48 3.35 -15.19
N PRO A 36 39.63 2.60 -14.44
CA PRO A 36 38.25 2.99 -14.22
C PRO A 36 38.13 4.16 -13.23
N ALA A 37 37.39 5.20 -13.63
CA ALA A 37 37.15 6.38 -12.81
C ALA A 37 36.30 6.05 -11.55
N ALA A 38 36.59 6.75 -10.45
CA ALA A 38 35.92 6.55 -9.16
C ALA A 38 34.41 6.90 -9.21
N PRO A 39 33.55 6.16 -8.46
CA PRO A 39 32.11 6.43 -8.42
C PRO A 39 31.80 7.72 -7.63
N PRO A 40 30.77 8.49 -8.04
CA PRO A 40 30.30 9.64 -7.28
C PRO A 40 29.54 9.21 -6.01
N SER A 41 29.83 9.87 -4.88
CA SER A 41 29.11 9.66 -3.61
C SER A 41 27.62 10.05 -3.69
N PRO A 42 26.73 9.38 -2.94
CA PRO A 42 25.28 9.50 -3.15
C PRO A 42 24.68 10.82 -2.65
N THR A 43 23.87 11.44 -3.50
CA THR A 43 22.88 12.45 -3.10
C THR A 43 21.68 11.74 -2.47
N ARG A 44 21.14 12.25 -1.35
CA ARG A 44 19.97 11.65 -0.67
C ARG A 44 18.77 11.53 -1.61
N THR A 45 18.28 10.31 -1.82
CA THR A 45 17.02 10.08 -2.53
C THR A 45 15.84 10.05 -1.56
N ARG A 46 14.82 10.84 -1.92
CA ARG A 46 13.50 10.96 -1.31
C ARG A 46 12.71 9.65 -1.44
N ALA A 47 11.65 9.47 -0.63
CA ALA A 47 10.88 8.24 -0.57
C ALA A 47 10.34 7.78 -1.95
N VAL A 48 10.46 6.49 -2.25
CA VAL A 48 9.93 5.88 -3.48
C VAL A 48 8.50 5.39 -3.25
N ALA A 49 7.62 5.64 -4.22
CA ALA A 49 6.17 5.43 -4.13
C ALA A 49 5.70 3.97 -4.27
N LEU A 50 4.41 3.73 -4.03
CA LEU A 50 3.72 2.46 -4.31
C LEU A 50 3.83 2.10 -5.80
N ASP A 51 4.45 0.96 -6.11
CA ASP A 51 4.76 0.56 -7.49
C ASP A 51 3.71 -0.36 -8.13
N THR A 52 2.45 0.05 -7.97
CA THR A 52 1.34 0.02 -8.94
C THR A 52 0.06 0.37 -8.18
N ALA A 53 -0.45 1.58 -8.39
CA ALA A 53 -1.84 1.86 -8.09
C ALA A 53 -2.73 1.01 -9.03
N PRO A 54 -3.88 0.50 -8.58
CA PRO A 54 -4.80 -0.20 -9.46
C PRO A 54 -5.19 0.73 -10.62
N THR A 55 -5.27 0.19 -11.83
CA THR A 55 -5.66 0.98 -13.00
C THR A 55 -7.16 0.82 -13.20
N PRO A 56 -7.97 1.89 -13.07
CA PRO A 56 -9.40 1.77 -13.24
C PRO A 56 -9.73 1.36 -14.68
N LYS A 57 -10.59 0.36 -14.84
CA LYS A 57 -11.14 -0.05 -16.12
C LYS A 57 -12.19 0.96 -16.56
N GLN A 58 -12.24 1.24 -17.87
CA GLN A 58 -13.23 2.12 -18.46
C GLN A 58 -14.29 1.34 -19.23
N ILE A 59 -15.56 1.72 -19.07
CA ILE A 59 -16.66 1.33 -19.94
C ILE A 59 -17.37 2.57 -20.49
N ILE A 60 -17.87 2.48 -21.73
CA ILE A 60 -18.68 3.52 -22.37
C ILE A 60 -20.06 2.91 -22.63
N LEU A 61 -21.09 3.51 -22.06
CA LEU A 61 -22.48 3.05 -22.13
C LEU A 61 -23.31 4.00 -22.98
N GLU A 62 -23.97 3.49 -24.01
CA GLU A 62 -25.07 4.21 -24.69
C GLU A 62 -26.35 4.10 -23.85
N PRO A 63 -27.29 5.07 -23.95
CA PRO A 63 -28.58 4.96 -23.27
C PRO A 63 -29.36 3.75 -23.78
N GLU A 64 -29.86 2.94 -22.83
CA GLU A 64 -30.79 1.85 -23.12
C GLU A 64 -32.24 2.35 -23.28
N ALA A 65 -32.50 3.60 -22.88
CA ALA A 65 -33.65 4.40 -23.26
C ALA A 65 -33.32 5.91 -23.22
N ASP A 66 -33.86 6.71 -24.16
CA ASP A 66 -33.92 8.17 -24.04
C ASP A 66 -35.23 8.76 -24.60
N THR A 67 -35.59 9.94 -24.14
CA THR A 67 -36.65 10.77 -24.74
C THR A 67 -36.57 12.17 -24.15
N TYR A 68 -37.25 13.13 -24.77
CA TYR A 68 -37.60 14.37 -24.09
C TYR A 68 -39.11 14.45 -23.83
N VAL A 69 -39.50 15.38 -22.97
CA VAL A 69 -40.90 15.69 -22.66
C VAL A 69 -41.11 17.20 -22.79
N TRP A 70 -42.33 17.59 -23.17
CA TRP A 70 -42.63 18.99 -23.51
C TRP A 70 -43.90 19.48 -22.81
N SER A 71 -43.77 20.47 -21.91
CA SER A 71 -44.86 20.86 -21.01
C SER A 71 -46.09 21.45 -21.71
N SER A 72 -45.91 22.11 -22.87
CA SER A 72 -47.02 22.63 -23.68
C SER A 72 -47.66 21.59 -24.62
N GLN A 73 -47.18 20.35 -24.62
CA GLN A 73 -47.67 19.23 -25.45
C GLN A 73 -47.78 17.97 -24.56
N SER A 74 -48.57 18.09 -23.50
CA SER A 74 -48.38 17.27 -22.30
C SER A 74 -48.66 15.77 -22.45
N GLY A 75 -49.46 15.38 -23.45
CA GLY A 75 -49.76 13.99 -23.79
C GLY A 75 -48.98 13.44 -24.99
N THR A 76 -48.01 14.18 -25.53
CA THR A 76 -47.18 13.73 -26.66
C THR A 76 -45.97 12.96 -26.16
N ASN A 77 -45.69 11.81 -26.79
CA ASN A 77 -44.46 11.03 -26.63
C ASN A 77 -43.45 11.43 -27.72
N TYR A 78 -42.16 11.40 -27.39
CA TYR A 78 -41.06 11.71 -28.31
C TYR A 78 -39.96 10.64 -28.33
N GLY A 79 -40.20 9.43 -27.80
CA GLY A 79 -39.22 8.34 -27.68
C GLY A 79 -38.84 7.64 -28.99
N THR A 80 -39.11 8.28 -30.13
CA THR A 80 -38.57 7.88 -31.45
C THR A 80 -38.02 9.10 -32.20
N SER A 81 -37.83 10.24 -31.51
CA SER A 81 -37.28 11.46 -32.08
C SER A 81 -35.78 11.33 -32.20
N THR A 82 -35.19 11.62 -33.37
CA THR A 82 -33.73 11.60 -33.57
C THR A 82 -32.97 12.73 -32.86
N SER A 83 -33.67 13.51 -32.03
CA SER A 83 -33.12 14.58 -31.22
C SER A 83 -33.86 14.77 -29.89
N LEU A 84 -33.10 15.25 -28.90
CA LEU A 84 -33.55 15.49 -27.53
C LEU A 84 -33.42 16.98 -27.22
N THR A 85 -34.47 17.61 -26.70
CA THR A 85 -34.48 19.08 -26.47
C THR A 85 -34.62 19.42 -24.99
N VAL A 86 -33.64 20.17 -24.46
CA VAL A 86 -33.81 20.96 -23.24
C VAL A 86 -34.30 22.35 -23.63
N ASP A 87 -35.28 22.88 -22.92
CA ASP A 87 -35.74 24.26 -23.04
C ASP A 87 -36.10 24.85 -21.68
N ARG A 88 -35.72 26.11 -21.45
CA ARG A 88 -35.89 26.87 -20.20
C ARG A 88 -37.28 26.86 -19.57
N SER A 89 -38.34 26.65 -20.36
CA SER A 89 -39.73 26.71 -19.89
C SER A 89 -40.52 25.44 -20.20
N TYR A 90 -40.10 24.66 -21.20
CA TYR A 90 -40.95 23.57 -21.72
C TYR A 90 -40.28 22.20 -21.79
N GLY A 91 -38.95 22.11 -21.96
CA GLY A 91 -38.27 20.88 -22.39
C GLY A 91 -37.36 20.28 -21.33
N GLU A 92 -37.60 19.01 -20.97
CA GLU A 92 -36.75 18.19 -20.09
C GLU A 92 -36.36 16.90 -20.84
N ILE A 93 -35.09 16.49 -20.78
CA ILE A 93 -34.61 15.22 -21.34
C ILE A 93 -34.52 14.18 -20.24
N TYR A 94 -34.80 12.92 -20.55
CA TYR A 94 -34.59 11.76 -19.68
C TYR A 94 -33.71 10.74 -20.43
N LEU A 95 -32.69 10.22 -19.75
CA LEU A 95 -31.77 9.19 -20.23
C LEU A 95 -31.75 8.04 -19.22
N ARG A 96 -31.73 6.77 -19.65
CA ARG A 96 -31.45 5.63 -18.77
C ARG A 96 -30.31 4.79 -19.33
N PHE A 97 -29.38 4.40 -18.46
CA PHE A 97 -28.23 3.57 -18.78
C PHE A 97 -28.30 2.23 -18.05
N ASN A 98 -27.78 1.18 -18.69
CA ASN A 98 -27.65 -0.16 -18.09
C ASN A 98 -26.19 -0.37 -17.67
N LEU A 99 -25.98 -0.62 -16.38
CA LEU A 99 -24.68 -0.80 -15.74
C LEU A 99 -24.23 -2.27 -15.72
N SER A 100 -25.02 -3.23 -16.23
CA SER A 100 -24.72 -4.68 -16.18
C SER A 100 -23.46 -5.12 -16.96
N GLY A 101 -22.77 -4.20 -17.65
CA GLY A 101 -21.45 -4.41 -18.22
C GLY A 101 -20.29 -4.19 -17.23
N ILE A 102 -20.59 -3.71 -16.02
CA ILE A 102 -19.65 -3.54 -14.92
C ILE A 102 -19.80 -4.74 -13.95
N PRO A 103 -18.70 -5.36 -13.46
CA PRO A 103 -18.78 -6.46 -12.50
C PRO A 103 -19.53 -6.08 -11.21
N ALA A 104 -20.30 -7.01 -10.66
CA ALA A 104 -20.96 -6.82 -9.36
C ALA A 104 -19.91 -6.71 -8.24
N GLY A 105 -20.06 -5.71 -7.37
CA GLY A 105 -19.07 -5.37 -6.34
C GLY A 105 -17.92 -4.48 -6.80
N ALA A 106 -17.92 -4.02 -8.06
CA ALA A 106 -16.92 -3.07 -8.54
C ALA A 106 -17.10 -1.68 -7.89
N HIS A 107 -16.00 -0.97 -7.71
CA HIS A 107 -15.97 0.35 -7.07
C HIS A 107 -15.83 1.46 -8.12
N ILE A 108 -16.80 2.36 -8.21
CA ILE A 108 -16.82 3.45 -9.19
C ILE A 108 -15.77 4.51 -8.84
N ALA A 109 -14.77 4.66 -9.71
CA ALA A 109 -13.70 5.65 -9.58
C ALA A 109 -14.14 7.04 -10.05
N SER A 110 -14.78 7.13 -11.21
CA SER A 110 -15.33 8.37 -11.74
C SER A 110 -16.36 8.12 -12.83
N VAL A 111 -17.25 9.10 -13.03
CA VAL A 111 -18.32 9.05 -14.03
C VAL A 111 -18.33 10.33 -14.84
N MET A 112 -18.50 10.22 -16.15
CA MET A 112 -18.73 11.34 -17.04
C MET A 112 -19.96 11.09 -17.92
N LEU A 113 -20.92 12.01 -17.85
CA LEU A 113 -22.06 12.06 -18.77
C LEU A 113 -21.75 13.02 -19.93
N GLN A 114 -21.85 12.51 -21.16
CA GLN A 114 -21.59 13.25 -22.40
C GLN A 114 -22.84 13.30 -23.28
N ALA A 115 -23.09 14.43 -23.94
CA ALA A 115 -24.10 14.54 -25.00
C ALA A 115 -23.70 15.56 -26.08
N LEU A 116 -23.79 15.19 -27.36
CA LEU A 116 -23.50 16.10 -28.47
C LEU A 116 -24.72 16.98 -28.79
N ALA A 117 -24.56 18.30 -28.63
CA ALA A 117 -25.48 19.31 -29.12
C ALA A 117 -25.15 19.73 -30.55
N TYR A 118 -26.18 19.95 -31.36
CA TYR A 118 -26.05 20.43 -32.74
C TYR A 118 -26.89 21.69 -33.03
N ASP A 119 -27.73 22.11 -32.10
CA ASP A 119 -28.53 23.33 -32.17
C ASP A 119 -28.84 23.86 -30.76
N GLY A 120 -29.20 25.14 -30.67
CA GLY A 120 -29.61 25.78 -29.44
C GLY A 120 -29.93 27.27 -29.62
N TYR A 121 -30.20 27.92 -28.47
CA TYR A 121 -30.38 29.36 -28.37
C TYR A 121 -30.07 29.83 -26.94
N ALA A 122 -29.12 30.75 -26.80
CA ALA A 122 -28.78 31.39 -25.54
C ALA A 122 -29.62 32.65 -25.30
N ASN A 123 -30.30 32.72 -24.14
CA ASN A 123 -31.14 33.86 -23.75
C ASN A 123 -30.44 34.84 -22.76
N GLY A 124 -29.17 34.60 -22.43
CA GLY A 124 -28.50 35.25 -21.30
C GLY A 124 -28.92 34.68 -19.93
N GLY A 125 -28.15 35.00 -18.89
CA GLY A 125 -28.29 34.36 -17.57
C GLY A 125 -27.70 32.95 -17.53
N ASP A 126 -28.13 32.16 -16.54
CA ASP A 126 -27.68 30.78 -16.36
C ASP A 126 -28.22 29.87 -17.49
N GLY A 127 -27.29 29.49 -18.38
CA GLY A 127 -27.53 28.61 -19.51
C GLY A 127 -27.19 27.15 -19.25
N SER A 128 -26.83 26.79 -18.02
CA SER A 128 -26.33 25.46 -17.69
C SER A 128 -27.42 24.42 -17.85
N VAL A 129 -27.02 23.19 -18.15
CA VAL A 129 -27.89 22.01 -18.22
C VAL A 129 -27.52 21.11 -17.06
N TYR A 130 -28.41 21.04 -16.07
CA TYR A 130 -28.23 20.29 -14.84
C TYR A 130 -28.77 18.87 -14.98
N ALA A 131 -27.95 17.89 -14.62
CA ALA A 131 -28.35 16.50 -14.46
C ALA A 131 -28.93 16.27 -13.07
N HIS A 132 -29.98 15.46 -12.95
CA HIS A 132 -30.55 15.04 -11.65
C HIS A 132 -30.91 13.56 -11.70
N LEU A 133 -30.84 12.89 -10.54
CA LEU A 133 -31.28 11.51 -10.40
C LEU A 133 -32.79 11.39 -10.61
N VAL A 134 -33.20 10.36 -11.36
CA VAL A 134 -34.58 9.89 -11.47
C VAL A 134 -34.63 8.50 -10.82
N PRO A 135 -35.19 8.34 -9.60
CA PRO A 135 -35.15 7.05 -8.88
C PRO A 135 -36.10 5.96 -9.40
N ASP A 136 -36.86 6.24 -10.45
CA ASP A 136 -37.78 5.29 -11.07
C ASP A 136 -37.21 4.91 -12.44
N ASP A 137 -36.66 3.70 -12.53
CA ASP A 137 -36.09 3.13 -13.75
C ASP A 137 -37.11 2.32 -14.58
N THR A 138 -38.41 2.36 -14.23
CA THR A 138 -39.46 1.56 -14.88
C THR A 138 -40.12 2.23 -16.11
N TRP A 139 -39.80 3.50 -16.39
CA TRP A 139 -40.42 4.24 -17.49
C TRP A 139 -40.14 3.63 -18.87
N SER A 140 -41.11 3.73 -19.77
CA SER A 140 -40.98 3.31 -21.17
C SER A 140 -40.70 4.51 -22.07
N GLU A 141 -39.64 4.41 -22.87
CA GLU A 141 -39.25 5.35 -23.93
C GLU A 141 -40.42 5.80 -24.81
N THR A 142 -41.19 4.86 -25.35
CA THR A 142 -42.36 5.13 -26.21
C THR A 142 -43.67 5.36 -25.42
N GLY A 143 -43.64 5.20 -24.10
CA GLY A 143 -44.79 5.45 -23.20
C GLY A 143 -44.72 6.76 -22.42
N MET A 144 -43.57 7.42 -22.36
CA MET A 144 -43.40 8.62 -21.53
C MET A 144 -43.85 9.90 -22.22
N THR A 145 -44.49 10.76 -21.46
CA THR A 145 -45.06 12.06 -21.84
C THR A 145 -44.80 13.04 -20.71
N TRP A 146 -45.11 14.32 -20.86
CA TRP A 146 -45.02 15.25 -19.73
C TRP A 146 -45.91 14.85 -18.55
N ALA A 147 -47.09 14.28 -18.83
CA ALA A 147 -48.11 13.96 -17.82
C ALA A 147 -47.76 12.78 -16.90
N ASN A 148 -46.95 11.83 -17.38
CA ASN A 148 -46.54 10.63 -16.64
C ASN A 148 -45.01 10.51 -16.43
N ARG A 149 -44.25 11.59 -16.64
CA ARG A 149 -42.80 11.58 -16.41
C ARG A 149 -42.47 11.33 -14.93
N PRO A 150 -41.45 10.51 -14.61
CA PRO A 150 -40.97 10.32 -13.26
C PRO A 150 -40.51 11.62 -12.57
N ALA A 151 -40.59 11.62 -11.24
CA ALA A 151 -40.02 12.66 -10.40
C ALA A 151 -38.49 12.52 -10.29
N VAL A 152 -37.80 13.64 -10.05
CA VAL A 152 -36.38 13.65 -9.68
C VAL A 152 -36.20 13.64 -8.17
N ALA A 153 -35.03 13.19 -7.71
CA ALA A 153 -34.62 13.27 -6.31
C ALA A 153 -33.28 14.01 -6.14
N GLY A 154 -33.06 14.55 -4.95
CA GLY A 154 -31.81 15.22 -4.57
C GLY A 154 -31.60 16.60 -5.22
N GLY A 155 -30.37 17.10 -5.10
CA GLY A 155 -29.88 18.28 -5.81
C GLY A 155 -29.55 17.97 -7.27
N ASP A 156 -28.86 18.90 -7.94
CA ASP A 156 -28.18 18.57 -9.19
C ASP A 156 -27.02 17.61 -8.92
N LEU A 157 -26.73 16.74 -9.89
CA LEU A 157 -25.54 15.90 -9.93
C LEU A 157 -24.45 16.55 -10.79
N GLY A 158 -24.37 17.87 -10.82
CA GLY A 158 -23.52 18.63 -11.74
C GLY A 158 -24.22 19.06 -13.03
N SER A 159 -23.46 19.73 -13.90
CA SER A 159 -23.98 20.39 -15.10
C SER A 159 -22.92 20.62 -16.18
N TRP A 160 -23.36 21.04 -17.36
CA TRP A 160 -22.51 21.66 -18.39
C TRP A 160 -23.14 22.93 -18.93
N TRP A 161 -22.33 23.81 -19.53
CA TRP A 161 -22.82 25.06 -20.13
C TRP A 161 -22.37 25.17 -21.60
N LEU A 162 -23.32 25.37 -22.50
CA LEU A 162 -23.10 25.54 -23.95
C LEU A 162 -23.64 26.90 -24.42
N TRP A 163 -22.96 27.55 -25.37
CA TRP A 163 -23.37 28.85 -25.89
C TRP A 163 -23.80 28.76 -27.35
N TYR A 164 -25.04 29.15 -27.62
CA TYR A 164 -25.55 29.24 -28.99
C TYR A 164 -25.98 30.67 -29.31
N GLY A 165 -25.15 31.34 -30.13
CA GLY A 165 -25.47 32.63 -30.73
C GLY A 165 -26.44 32.53 -31.91
N THR A 166 -26.51 33.59 -32.72
CA THR A 166 -27.43 33.68 -33.86
C THR A 166 -26.90 33.06 -35.16
N ALA A 167 -25.65 32.58 -35.18
CA ALA A 167 -25.02 31.99 -36.37
C ALA A 167 -25.74 30.70 -36.83
N ARG A 168 -25.87 30.52 -38.15
CA ARG A 168 -26.54 29.38 -38.79
C ARG A 168 -25.72 28.87 -39.99
N PRO A 169 -25.52 27.55 -40.16
CA PRO A 169 -25.90 26.46 -39.24
C PRO A 169 -25.22 26.60 -37.87
N ALA A 170 -25.87 26.08 -36.83
CA ALA A 170 -25.33 26.15 -35.48
C ALA A 170 -24.12 25.19 -35.35
N PRO A 171 -23.07 25.54 -34.58
CA PRO A 171 -21.89 24.71 -34.42
C PRO A 171 -22.17 23.47 -33.56
N LEU A 172 -21.40 22.41 -33.76
CA LEU A 172 -21.42 21.24 -32.91
C LEU A 172 -20.72 21.57 -31.58
N GLN A 173 -21.32 21.17 -30.46
CA GLN A 173 -20.78 21.39 -29.11
C GLN A 173 -21.02 20.16 -28.25
N VAL A 174 -20.01 19.73 -27.49
CA VAL A 174 -20.15 18.61 -26.56
C VAL A 174 -20.50 19.15 -25.17
N GLY A 175 -21.63 18.72 -24.61
CA GLY A 175 -22.01 18.90 -23.21
C GLY A 175 -21.43 17.77 -22.36
N LEU A 176 -20.81 18.12 -21.22
CA LEU A 176 -20.02 17.20 -20.39
C LEU A 176 -20.20 17.50 -18.91
N ASN A 177 -20.74 16.54 -18.17
CA ASN A 177 -20.81 16.59 -16.72
C ASN A 177 -19.92 15.48 -16.14
N PHE A 178 -18.94 15.87 -15.33
CA PHE A 178 -17.98 15.01 -14.65
C PHE A 178 -17.86 15.40 -13.16
N ASP A 179 -18.91 16.01 -12.61
CA ASP A 179 -19.02 16.34 -11.18
C ASP A 179 -18.99 15.06 -10.33
N PRO A 180 -18.13 14.96 -9.31
CA PRO A 180 -18.05 13.81 -8.40
C PRO A 180 -19.39 13.38 -7.77
N LYS A 181 -20.41 14.26 -7.72
CA LYS A 181 -21.79 13.91 -7.32
C LYS A 181 -22.40 12.79 -8.16
N LEU A 182 -21.93 12.52 -9.38
CA LEU A 182 -22.39 11.38 -10.20
C LEU A 182 -21.94 10.02 -9.64
N THR A 183 -20.81 9.95 -8.92
CA THR A 183 -20.20 8.68 -8.49
C THR A 183 -21.11 7.89 -7.54
N ALA A 184 -21.61 8.53 -6.47
CA ALA A 184 -22.41 7.81 -5.46
C ALA A 184 -23.76 7.27 -5.97
N PRO A 185 -24.57 8.02 -6.76
CA PRO A 185 -25.77 7.47 -7.39
C PRO A 185 -25.48 6.32 -8.37
N VAL A 186 -24.36 6.37 -9.11
CA VAL A 186 -23.98 5.29 -10.05
C VAL A 186 -23.49 4.05 -9.32
N GLN A 187 -22.75 4.20 -8.21
CA GLN A 187 -22.41 3.08 -7.32
C GLN A 187 -23.69 2.46 -6.73
N GLN A 188 -24.60 3.28 -6.18
CA GLN A 188 -25.87 2.78 -5.62
C GLN A 188 -26.72 2.04 -6.67
N ALA A 189 -26.76 2.52 -7.91
CA ALA A 189 -27.41 1.84 -9.02
C ALA A 189 -26.74 0.50 -9.36
N LEU A 190 -25.41 0.46 -9.43
CA LEU A 190 -24.64 -0.77 -9.68
C LEU A 190 -24.88 -1.83 -8.58
N ASP A 191 -24.96 -1.40 -7.33
CA ASP A 191 -25.17 -2.25 -6.16
C ASP A 191 -26.63 -2.73 -5.98
N SER A 192 -27.57 -2.22 -6.80
CA SER A 192 -29.00 -2.52 -6.70
C SER A 192 -29.60 -3.16 -7.96
N ASP A 193 -30.18 -2.39 -8.89
CA ASP A 193 -30.88 -2.92 -10.07
C ASP A 193 -30.07 -2.80 -11.37
N GLN A 194 -28.85 -2.28 -11.28
CA GLN A 194 -27.92 -2.01 -12.38
C GLN A 194 -28.48 -1.03 -13.42
N ARG A 195 -29.40 -0.14 -13.05
CA ARG A 195 -29.96 0.89 -13.94
C ARG A 195 -29.81 2.27 -13.31
N ILE A 196 -29.56 3.28 -14.14
CA ILE A 196 -29.61 4.66 -13.69
C ILE A 196 -30.30 5.57 -14.69
N SER A 197 -31.37 6.21 -14.22
CA SER A 197 -32.10 7.24 -14.94
C SER A 197 -31.68 8.66 -14.51
N LEU A 198 -31.48 9.53 -15.50
CA LEU A 198 -31.03 10.91 -15.32
C LEU A 198 -31.94 11.88 -16.08
N ARG A 199 -32.34 12.99 -15.44
CA ARG A 199 -33.08 14.09 -16.07
C ARG A 199 -32.15 15.27 -16.35
N LEU A 200 -32.16 15.79 -17.57
CA LEU A 200 -31.46 17.02 -17.97
C LEU A 200 -32.42 18.20 -18.11
N LYS A 201 -32.05 19.36 -17.55
CA LYS A 201 -32.84 20.60 -17.61
C LYS A 201 -31.96 21.84 -17.56
N SER A 202 -32.35 22.90 -18.27
CA SER A 202 -31.76 24.23 -18.15
C SER A 202 -32.78 25.22 -17.59
N PRO A 203 -32.39 26.19 -16.75
CA PRO A 203 -33.27 27.29 -16.34
C PRO A 203 -33.30 28.44 -17.36
N GLY A 204 -32.35 28.51 -18.31
CA GLY A 204 -32.20 29.67 -19.20
C GLY A 204 -32.11 29.39 -20.70
N TYR A 205 -31.41 28.33 -21.14
CA TYR A 205 -31.12 28.14 -22.57
C TYR A 205 -31.95 27.01 -23.19
N LYS A 206 -32.07 27.06 -24.51
CA LYS A 206 -32.51 25.92 -25.32
C LYS A 206 -31.28 25.23 -25.90
N THR A 207 -31.18 23.91 -25.76
CA THR A 207 -30.14 23.09 -26.41
C THR A 207 -30.74 21.80 -26.95
N VAL A 208 -30.29 21.40 -28.14
CA VAL A 208 -30.80 20.25 -28.88
C VAL A 208 -29.67 19.27 -29.13
N TYR A 209 -29.82 18.08 -28.57
CA TYR A 209 -28.85 16.99 -28.59
C TYR A 209 -29.29 15.90 -29.57
N ARG A 210 -28.36 15.04 -29.97
CA ARG A 210 -28.71 13.75 -30.59
C ARG A 210 -29.42 12.85 -29.59
N SER A 211 -30.35 12.03 -30.07
CA SER A 211 -30.87 10.86 -29.34
C SER A 211 -30.12 9.59 -29.74
N ARG A 212 -30.47 8.47 -29.10
CA ARG A 212 -30.04 7.11 -29.47
C ARG A 212 -30.49 6.68 -30.88
N GLU A 213 -31.62 7.19 -31.40
CA GLU A 213 -32.07 6.92 -32.78
C GLU A 213 -31.15 7.58 -33.82
N HIS A 214 -30.29 8.51 -33.40
CA HIS A 214 -29.31 9.08 -34.31
C HIS A 214 -28.39 7.98 -34.88
N THR A 215 -28.13 8.06 -36.19
CA THR A 215 -27.46 7.00 -36.95
C THR A 215 -25.96 6.87 -36.67
N VAL A 216 -25.34 7.90 -36.09
CA VAL A 216 -23.92 7.91 -35.74
C VAL A 216 -23.77 7.67 -34.23
N ALA A 217 -23.32 6.46 -33.87
CA ALA A 217 -23.16 6.00 -32.48
C ALA A 217 -22.31 6.94 -31.62
N SER A 218 -21.16 7.40 -32.15
CA SER A 218 -20.26 8.34 -31.46
C SER A 218 -20.80 9.76 -31.28
N GLU A 219 -21.99 10.07 -31.83
CA GLU A 219 -22.68 11.35 -31.59
C GLU A 219 -23.83 11.23 -30.58
N ARG A 220 -24.15 10.02 -30.09
CA ARG A 220 -25.23 9.76 -29.12
C ARG A 220 -24.85 10.24 -27.70
N PRO A 221 -25.80 10.35 -26.76
CA PRO A 221 -25.48 10.46 -25.35
C PRO A 221 -24.65 9.25 -24.88
N GLN A 222 -23.72 9.47 -23.96
CA GLN A 222 -22.84 8.42 -23.42
C GLN A 222 -22.63 8.62 -21.91
N LEU A 223 -22.70 7.53 -21.15
CA LEU A 223 -22.23 7.48 -19.76
C LEU A 223 -20.92 6.70 -19.74
N ILE A 224 -19.83 7.40 -19.43
CA ILE A 224 -18.47 6.85 -19.38
C ILE A 224 -18.15 6.63 -17.91
N VAL A 225 -17.86 5.38 -17.54
CA VAL A 225 -17.64 4.97 -16.16
C VAL A 225 -16.25 4.35 -16.04
N ASN A 226 -15.43 4.91 -15.16
CA ASN A 226 -14.17 4.33 -14.74
C ASN A 226 -14.40 3.62 -13.39
N TYR A 227 -14.00 2.36 -13.27
CA TYR A 227 -14.24 1.53 -12.08
C TYR A 227 -13.04 0.64 -11.76
N PHE A 228 -12.92 0.26 -10.50
CA PHE A 228 -12.02 -0.77 -10.00
C PHE A 228 -12.76 -2.10 -9.87
N GLU A 229 -12.06 -3.21 -10.07
CA GLU A 229 -12.67 -4.53 -9.91
C GLU A 229 -12.94 -4.83 -8.43
N PRO A 230 -13.88 -5.75 -8.12
CA PRO A 230 -14.19 -6.12 -6.73
C PRO A 230 -12.97 -6.63 -5.96
N ASP A 231 -11.99 -7.18 -6.68
CA ASP A 231 -10.78 -7.80 -6.14
C ASP A 231 -9.58 -6.83 -6.07
N ASP A 232 -9.73 -5.53 -6.39
CA ASP A 232 -8.62 -4.54 -6.31
C ASP A 232 -8.28 -4.22 -4.83
N PRO A 233 -7.14 -4.71 -4.27
CA PRO A 233 -6.91 -4.73 -2.81
C PRO A 233 -6.59 -3.38 -2.17
N GLN A 234 -6.52 -2.32 -2.99
CA GLN A 234 -6.34 -0.93 -2.58
C GLN A 234 -7.64 -0.11 -2.65
N VAL A 235 -8.78 -0.73 -2.96
CA VAL A 235 -10.04 -0.01 -3.14
C VAL A 235 -11.09 -0.61 -2.20
N THR A 236 -11.55 0.22 -1.26
CA THR A 236 -12.58 -0.14 -0.29
C THR A 236 -13.85 0.67 -0.55
N SER A 237 -14.89 0.43 0.26
CA SER A 237 -16.10 1.25 0.33
C SER A 237 -15.85 2.75 0.58
N ASP A 238 -14.64 3.10 1.04
CA ASP A 238 -14.29 4.45 1.50
C ASP A 238 -13.59 5.29 0.41
N LEU A 239 -13.72 4.89 -0.86
CA LEU A 239 -13.18 5.65 -1.99
C LEU A 239 -13.88 7.02 -2.11
N GLN A 240 -13.10 8.08 -2.03
CA GLN A 240 -13.51 9.48 -2.16
C GLN A 240 -12.97 10.07 -3.45
N VAL A 241 -13.67 11.07 -3.99
CA VAL A 241 -13.26 11.79 -5.20
C VAL A 241 -13.41 13.29 -4.94
N VAL A 242 -12.36 14.06 -5.23
CA VAL A 242 -12.38 15.53 -5.17
C VAL A 242 -12.02 16.14 -6.51
N ALA A 243 -12.73 17.21 -6.89
CA ALA A 243 -12.38 18.05 -8.02
C ALA A 243 -11.54 19.24 -7.54
N LEU A 244 -10.34 19.40 -8.11
CA LEU A 244 -9.41 20.48 -7.79
C LEU A 244 -9.29 21.44 -8.96
N TYR A 245 -9.40 22.74 -8.68
CA TYR A 245 -9.21 23.82 -9.66
C TYR A 245 -7.78 24.36 -9.61
N PRO A 246 -7.26 24.98 -10.69
CA PRO A 246 -5.93 25.59 -10.70
C PRO A 246 -5.80 26.64 -9.60
N MET A 247 -4.78 26.51 -8.75
CA MET A 247 -4.32 27.57 -7.87
C MET A 247 -3.45 28.60 -8.60
N ALA A 248 -2.95 28.23 -9.78
CA ALA A 248 -2.41 29.13 -10.79
C ALA A 248 -2.54 28.47 -12.16
N ASP A 249 -2.82 29.25 -13.20
CA ASP A 249 -2.58 28.84 -14.58
C ASP A 249 -1.90 29.98 -15.38
N ALA A 250 -1.27 29.65 -16.51
CA ALA A 250 -0.68 30.65 -17.39
C ALA A 250 -0.42 30.08 -18.78
N GLN A 251 -0.56 30.92 -19.80
CA GLN A 251 0.07 30.69 -21.10
C GLN A 251 1.37 31.51 -21.21
N VAL A 252 2.38 30.94 -21.86
CA VAL A 252 3.62 31.63 -22.21
C VAL A 252 3.83 31.57 -23.71
N LEU A 253 4.18 32.71 -24.32
CA LEU A 253 4.18 32.89 -25.78
C LEU A 253 5.59 33.12 -26.33
N ALA A 254 6.03 32.27 -27.27
CA ALA A 254 7.35 32.36 -27.89
C ALA A 254 7.56 33.68 -28.64
N ALA A 255 6.51 34.21 -29.26
CA ALA A 255 6.51 35.47 -30.00
C ALA A 255 6.54 36.72 -29.09
N SER A 256 6.38 36.57 -27.77
CA SER A 256 6.38 37.68 -26.81
C SER A 256 7.06 37.24 -25.50
N PRO A 257 8.37 36.92 -25.55
CA PRO A 257 8.96 36.01 -24.57
C PRO A 257 9.23 36.63 -23.18
N ASN A 258 9.02 37.95 -23.05
CA ASN A 258 9.10 38.71 -21.79
C ASN A 258 7.72 39.21 -21.32
N THR A 259 6.63 38.79 -21.96
CA THR A 259 5.27 39.20 -21.62
C THR A 259 4.63 38.15 -20.71
N ASN A 260 4.20 38.56 -19.53
CA ASN A 260 3.35 37.72 -18.67
C ASN A 260 1.91 37.76 -19.19
N SER A 261 1.27 36.58 -19.22
CA SER A 261 -0.12 36.40 -19.65
C SER A 261 -0.90 35.56 -18.65
N GLY A 262 -0.50 35.54 -17.37
CA GLY A 262 -1.12 34.71 -16.34
C GLY A 262 -2.53 35.13 -15.93
N THR A 263 -2.95 36.36 -16.25
CA THR A 263 -4.33 36.84 -16.00
C THR A 263 -5.20 36.86 -17.26
N ALA A 264 -4.78 36.15 -18.31
CA ALA A 264 -5.51 36.09 -19.57
C ALA A 264 -6.59 35.00 -19.51
N MET A 265 -7.85 35.36 -19.74
CA MET A 265 -9.06 34.48 -19.73
C MET A 265 -9.02 33.22 -20.62
N GLY A 266 -7.93 32.99 -21.37
CA GLY A 266 -7.75 31.86 -22.25
C GLY A 266 -6.30 31.39 -22.29
N LEU A 267 -6.11 30.08 -22.32
CA LEU A 267 -4.84 29.37 -22.35
C LEU A 267 -4.61 28.78 -23.73
N THR A 268 -3.43 28.98 -24.31
CA THR A 268 -3.05 28.43 -25.62
C THR A 268 -2.05 27.30 -25.48
N VAL A 269 -2.35 26.18 -26.13
CA VAL A 269 -1.39 25.10 -26.41
C VAL A 269 -1.09 25.12 -27.91
N ASP A 270 0.17 25.29 -28.30
CA ASP A 270 0.61 25.33 -29.70
C ASP A 270 2.06 24.85 -29.86
N ARG A 271 2.31 23.98 -30.84
CA ARG A 271 3.60 23.36 -31.22
C ARG A 271 4.86 24.16 -30.93
N THR A 272 4.91 25.42 -31.36
CA THR A 272 6.09 26.27 -31.14
C THR A 272 5.74 27.67 -30.66
N ALA A 273 4.46 28.06 -30.70
CA ALA A 273 4.06 29.43 -30.36
C ALA A 273 3.67 29.60 -28.89
N ALA A 274 3.16 28.56 -28.21
CA ALA A 274 2.59 28.70 -26.87
C ALA A 274 2.62 27.41 -26.04
N GLU A 275 3.01 27.53 -24.78
CA GLU A 275 2.90 26.47 -23.77
C GLU A 275 1.91 26.92 -22.68
N THR A 276 1.10 26.00 -22.16
CA THR A 276 0.20 26.24 -21.03
C THR A 276 0.71 25.54 -19.77
N PHE A 277 0.72 26.24 -18.64
CA PHE A 277 1.09 25.72 -17.33
C PHE A 277 -0.12 25.76 -16.40
N LEU A 278 -0.33 24.68 -15.63
CA LEU A 278 -1.39 24.54 -14.64
C LEU A 278 -0.75 24.10 -13.31
N ARG A 279 -1.12 24.71 -12.19
CA ARG A 279 -0.73 24.24 -10.85
C ARG A 279 -1.96 24.04 -9.98
N PHE A 280 -2.07 22.86 -9.39
CA PHE A 280 -3.17 22.49 -8.50
C PHE A 280 -2.69 22.42 -7.05
N GLY A 281 -3.60 22.73 -6.12
CA GLY A 281 -3.39 22.51 -4.68
C GLY A 281 -4.10 21.26 -4.22
N LEU A 282 -3.37 20.36 -3.58
CA LEU A 282 -3.87 19.09 -3.04
C LEU A 282 -4.38 19.21 -1.60
N GLY A 283 -4.43 20.42 -1.02
CA GLY A 283 -4.72 20.65 0.41
C GLY A 283 -6.14 20.27 0.88
N SER A 284 -7.05 19.92 -0.02
CA SER A 284 -8.36 19.32 0.29
C SER A 284 -8.36 17.78 0.25
N VAL A 285 -7.22 17.15 -0.09
CA VAL A 285 -6.96 15.73 0.07
C VAL A 285 -6.19 15.54 1.39
N PRO A 286 -6.60 14.64 2.30
CA PRO A 286 -5.85 14.36 3.53
C PRO A 286 -4.43 13.87 3.24
N SER A 287 -3.43 14.36 3.98
CA SER A 287 -2.01 14.03 3.70
C SER A 287 -1.64 12.56 3.93
N ASN A 288 -2.45 11.81 4.67
CA ASN A 288 -2.32 10.35 4.83
C ASN A 288 -3.07 9.55 3.75
N ALA A 289 -3.83 10.20 2.87
CA ALA A 289 -4.61 9.51 1.84
C ALA A 289 -3.73 8.77 0.83
N GLN A 290 -4.27 7.69 0.29
CA GLN A 290 -3.70 6.94 -0.82
C GLN A 290 -4.45 7.30 -2.09
N VAL A 291 -3.74 7.86 -3.06
CA VAL A 291 -4.27 8.26 -4.38
C VAL A 291 -4.38 7.02 -5.24
N VAL A 292 -5.58 6.77 -5.76
CA VAL A 292 -5.92 5.56 -6.53
C VAL A 292 -6.05 5.87 -8.02
N ALA A 293 -6.69 6.99 -8.37
CA ALA A 293 -6.79 7.46 -9.74
C ALA A 293 -6.74 8.99 -9.81
N VAL A 294 -6.26 9.50 -10.96
CA VAL A 294 -6.20 10.93 -11.26
C VAL A 294 -6.75 11.14 -12.67
N SER A 295 -7.49 12.22 -12.89
CA SER A 295 -7.88 12.65 -14.24
C SER A 295 -7.77 14.16 -14.39
N LEU A 296 -6.97 14.60 -15.36
CA LEU A 296 -6.91 16.00 -15.78
C LEU A 296 -7.95 16.23 -16.89
N VAL A 297 -8.91 17.11 -16.65
CA VAL A 297 -9.98 17.47 -17.58
C VAL A 297 -9.81 18.92 -18.00
N ALA A 298 -9.92 19.22 -19.30
CA ALA A 298 -9.87 20.59 -19.81
C ALA A 298 -10.82 20.76 -21.01
N THR A 299 -11.70 21.78 -20.96
CA THR A 299 -12.64 22.05 -22.06
C THR A 299 -12.05 23.10 -23.00
N SER A 300 -11.78 22.71 -24.24
CA SER A 300 -11.39 23.63 -25.31
C SER A 300 -12.60 24.35 -25.90
N TYR A 301 -12.38 25.57 -26.41
CA TYR A 301 -13.39 26.37 -27.11
C TYR A 301 -13.00 26.73 -28.55
N ASP A 302 -11.77 26.43 -28.95
CA ASP A 302 -11.29 26.54 -30.32
C ASP A 302 -10.09 25.59 -30.51
N GLY A 303 -9.84 25.18 -31.75
CA GLY A 303 -8.65 24.41 -32.08
C GLY A 303 -8.52 24.11 -33.57
N SER A 304 -7.28 24.14 -34.05
CA SER A 304 -6.93 23.98 -35.47
C SER A 304 -5.76 23.01 -35.65
N ALA A 305 -5.97 22.03 -36.52
CA ALA A 305 -4.93 21.11 -36.98
C ALA A 305 -3.96 21.79 -37.96
N TYR A 306 -2.65 21.57 -37.81
CA TYR A 306 -1.67 21.91 -38.84
C TYR A 306 -1.31 20.68 -39.69
N ASP A 307 -1.41 20.79 -41.01
CA ASP A 307 -0.79 19.90 -42.03
C ASP A 307 -0.89 18.37 -41.81
N GLY A 308 -1.95 17.89 -41.17
CA GLY A 308 -2.12 16.46 -40.84
C GLY A 308 -1.17 15.94 -39.76
N ALA A 309 -0.59 16.83 -38.96
CA ALA A 309 0.27 16.51 -37.82
C ALA A 309 -0.52 15.87 -36.66
N ASP A 310 0.22 15.39 -35.66
CA ASP A 310 -0.36 14.83 -34.44
C ASP A 310 -1.14 15.89 -33.64
N GLY A 311 -2.41 15.57 -33.34
CA GLY A 311 -3.36 16.44 -32.64
C GLY A 311 -3.58 16.12 -31.18
N ASN A 312 -2.74 15.26 -30.61
CA ASN A 312 -2.74 15.06 -29.17
C ASN A 312 -2.24 16.31 -28.44
N VAL A 313 -2.85 16.59 -27.29
CA VAL A 313 -2.32 17.47 -26.27
C VAL A 313 -1.77 16.59 -25.16
N TYR A 314 -0.49 16.73 -24.89
CA TYR A 314 0.27 15.95 -23.93
C TYR A 314 0.34 16.66 -22.59
N THR A 315 0.14 15.89 -21.51
CA THR A 315 0.42 16.35 -20.14
C THR A 315 1.85 16.01 -19.79
N ARG A 316 2.61 16.96 -19.25
CA ARG A 316 3.96 16.74 -18.74
C ARG A 316 4.09 17.26 -17.32
N LEU A 317 4.85 16.56 -16.49
CA LEU A 317 5.09 16.96 -15.11
C LEU A 317 6.07 18.13 -15.08
N VAL A 318 5.80 19.14 -14.24
CA VAL A 318 6.68 20.28 -14.01
C VAL A 318 7.21 20.18 -12.59
N SER A 319 8.52 19.95 -12.44
CA SER A 319 9.16 19.65 -11.17
C SER A 319 9.44 20.87 -10.29
N ASP A 320 9.46 22.06 -10.88
CA ASP A 320 9.47 23.34 -10.15
C ASP A 320 8.06 23.93 -10.20
N ASP A 321 7.33 23.77 -9.11
CA ASP A 321 5.98 24.29 -8.92
C ASP A 321 5.97 25.60 -8.10
N THR A 322 7.13 26.21 -7.88
CA THR A 322 7.27 27.46 -7.12
C THR A 322 6.91 28.70 -7.93
N TRP A 323 6.75 28.56 -9.25
CA TRP A 323 6.38 29.61 -10.19
C TRP A 323 5.11 30.37 -9.77
N SER A 324 4.98 31.62 -10.22
CA SER A 324 3.79 32.44 -9.98
C SER A 324 3.12 32.82 -11.29
N GLU A 325 1.79 32.83 -11.26
CA GLU A 325 0.89 33.24 -12.34
C GLU A 325 1.30 34.58 -12.96
N THR A 326 1.62 35.58 -12.14
CA THR A 326 2.06 36.92 -12.57
C THR A 326 3.56 37.05 -12.85
N GLY A 327 4.36 36.02 -12.53
CA GLY A 327 5.81 36.02 -12.71
C GLY A 327 6.32 35.18 -13.88
N ILE A 328 5.52 34.21 -14.35
CA ILE A 328 5.91 33.30 -15.43
C ILE A 328 5.83 33.98 -16.81
N ILE A 329 6.89 33.83 -17.59
CA ILE A 329 7.07 34.30 -18.97
C ILE A 329 7.81 33.22 -19.76
N TRP A 330 7.84 33.29 -21.09
CA TRP A 330 8.53 32.30 -21.90
C TRP A 330 9.99 32.08 -21.48
N ASN A 331 10.72 33.17 -21.19
CA ASN A 331 12.14 33.14 -20.86
C ASN A 331 12.49 32.64 -19.45
N ASN A 332 11.52 32.51 -18.53
CA ASN A 332 11.75 32.01 -17.17
C ASN A 332 10.86 30.82 -16.78
N ARG A 333 10.09 30.28 -17.75
CA ARG A 333 9.16 29.17 -17.49
C ARG A 333 9.89 27.94 -16.93
N PRO A 334 9.31 27.22 -15.97
CA PRO A 334 9.84 25.96 -15.49
C PRO A 334 10.07 24.93 -16.60
N SER A 335 11.07 24.07 -16.41
CA SER A 335 11.26 22.88 -17.25
C SER A 335 10.19 21.82 -16.95
N ALA A 336 9.71 21.14 -17.98
CA ALA A 336 8.80 20.00 -17.88
C ALA A 336 9.51 18.68 -18.21
N SER A 337 8.93 17.55 -17.80
CA SER A 337 9.42 16.21 -18.10
C SER A 337 9.55 15.95 -19.61
N SER A 338 10.53 15.15 -20.00
CA SER A 338 10.61 14.61 -21.37
C SER A 338 9.58 13.52 -21.61
N GLU A 339 9.24 12.75 -20.59
CA GLU A 339 8.15 11.77 -20.60
C GLU A 339 6.77 12.46 -20.64
N ASP A 340 5.84 11.85 -21.38
CA ASP A 340 4.42 12.16 -21.34
C ASP A 340 3.72 11.43 -20.18
N PHE A 341 2.90 12.17 -19.45
CA PHE A 341 2.04 11.66 -18.38
C PHE A 341 0.64 11.35 -18.90
N GLY A 342 0.53 10.92 -20.16
CA GLY A 342 -0.72 10.77 -20.90
C GLY A 342 -1.08 11.98 -21.77
N SER A 343 -2.07 11.77 -22.63
CA SER A 343 -2.52 12.74 -23.63
C SER A 343 -3.99 12.52 -24.00
N TRP A 344 -4.57 13.48 -24.71
CA TRP A 344 -5.88 13.36 -25.34
C TRP A 344 -5.87 13.93 -26.75
N LEU A 345 -6.65 13.33 -27.65
CA LEU A 345 -6.84 13.81 -29.01
C LEU A 345 -8.03 14.76 -29.08
N LEU A 346 -7.84 15.94 -29.67
CA LEU A 346 -8.94 16.84 -30.04
C LEU A 346 -9.14 16.83 -31.55
N TRP A 347 -10.21 16.20 -32.02
CA TRP A 347 -10.51 16.09 -33.45
C TRP A 347 -11.52 17.16 -33.90
N ASN A 348 -11.02 18.32 -34.36
CA ASN A 348 -11.88 19.31 -35.00
C ASN A 348 -12.10 18.97 -36.49
N ARG A 349 -13.25 18.36 -36.82
CA ARG A 349 -13.63 18.08 -38.21
C ARG A 349 -13.95 19.39 -38.94
N ASN A 350 -12.99 19.88 -39.75
CA ASN A 350 -13.16 21.04 -40.65
C ASN A 350 -13.76 22.31 -39.99
N GLY A 351 -13.46 22.57 -38.71
CA GLY A 351 -13.96 23.75 -38.00
C GLY A 351 -15.43 23.68 -37.56
N GLN A 352 -16.07 22.49 -37.58
CA GLN A 352 -17.48 22.35 -37.18
C GLN A 352 -17.73 22.41 -35.67
N TYR A 353 -16.70 22.20 -34.84
CA TYR A 353 -16.84 22.12 -33.38
C TYR A 353 -16.36 23.40 -32.70
N THR A 354 -17.18 23.96 -31.79
CA THR A 354 -16.81 25.14 -30.97
C THR A 354 -16.60 24.81 -29.49
N THR A 355 -16.84 23.59 -29.04
CA THR A 355 -16.30 23.08 -27.77
C THR A 355 -16.07 21.57 -27.81
N GLN A 356 -14.97 21.13 -27.22
CA GLN A 356 -14.59 19.73 -27.00
C GLN A 356 -13.87 19.62 -25.65
N ALA A 357 -13.77 18.42 -25.05
CA ALA A 357 -12.90 18.24 -23.89
C ALA A 357 -11.73 17.33 -24.18
N GLY A 358 -10.62 17.64 -23.52
CA GLY A 358 -9.57 16.71 -23.21
C GLY A 358 -9.79 16.06 -21.86
N VAL A 359 -9.56 14.76 -21.79
CA VAL A 359 -9.50 13.99 -20.55
C VAL A 359 -8.24 13.14 -20.59
N ASN A 360 -7.32 13.38 -19.65
CA ASN A 360 -6.18 12.51 -19.40
C ASN A 360 -6.40 11.75 -18.09
N SER A 361 -6.77 10.48 -18.19
CA SER A 361 -6.92 9.55 -17.06
C SER A 361 -5.74 8.56 -16.96
N SER A 362 -4.55 8.94 -17.43
CA SER A 362 -3.37 8.07 -17.45
C SER A 362 -2.95 7.67 -16.02
N PRO A 363 -2.74 6.36 -15.75
CA PRO A 363 -2.23 5.89 -14.46
C PRO A 363 -0.89 6.51 -14.06
N LYS A 364 -0.09 6.99 -15.03
CA LYS A 364 1.15 7.73 -14.77
C LYS A 364 0.96 8.96 -13.87
N LEU A 365 -0.24 9.56 -13.85
CA LEU A 365 -0.56 10.72 -13.01
C LEU A 365 -0.65 10.40 -11.51
N VAL A 366 -0.86 9.14 -11.12
CA VAL A 366 -1.09 8.75 -9.72
C VAL A 366 0.15 8.95 -8.86
N ALA A 367 1.30 8.41 -9.26
CA ALA A 367 2.52 8.47 -8.46
C ALA A 367 3.03 9.92 -8.21
N PRO A 368 3.07 10.84 -9.20
CA PRO A 368 3.40 12.24 -8.96
C PRO A 368 2.43 12.96 -8.02
N VAL A 369 1.12 12.70 -8.12
CA VAL A 369 0.12 13.32 -7.23
C VAL A 369 0.22 12.77 -5.81
N GLN A 370 0.51 11.47 -5.64
CA GLN A 370 0.81 10.87 -4.34
C GLN A 370 2.09 11.44 -3.72
N GLU A 371 3.14 11.66 -4.52
CA GLU A 371 4.40 12.23 -4.05
C GLU A 371 4.23 13.71 -3.64
N ALA A 372 3.51 14.49 -4.44
CA ALA A 372 3.15 15.88 -4.17
C ALA A 372 2.30 16.03 -2.89
N LEU A 373 1.35 15.11 -2.67
CA LEU A 373 0.55 15.07 -1.44
C LEU A 373 1.41 14.82 -0.20
N GLY A 374 2.49 14.03 -0.34
CA GLY A 374 3.46 13.74 0.70
C GLY A 374 4.54 14.81 0.93
N SER A 375 4.62 15.86 0.09
CA SER A 375 5.59 16.95 0.25
C SER A 375 4.96 18.27 0.71
N ASP A 376 4.50 19.05 -0.25
CA ASP A 376 4.12 20.47 -0.16
C ASP A 376 2.69 20.70 -0.67
N GLY A 377 2.00 19.62 -1.05
CA GLY A 377 0.58 19.62 -1.43
C GLY A 377 0.33 20.35 -2.74
N ARG A 378 1.29 20.33 -3.66
CA ARG A 378 1.23 21.06 -4.93
C ARG A 378 1.74 20.21 -6.08
N ILE A 379 1.08 20.32 -7.23
CA ILE A 379 1.44 19.61 -8.45
C ILE A 379 1.32 20.56 -9.63
N SER A 380 2.36 20.62 -10.47
CA SER A 380 2.36 21.45 -11.69
C SER A 380 2.44 20.58 -12.93
N PHE A 381 1.66 20.96 -13.95
CA PHE A 381 1.66 20.34 -15.27
C PHE A 381 1.92 21.38 -16.36
N ARG A 382 2.61 20.96 -17.41
CA ARG A 382 2.63 21.66 -18.70
C ARG A 382 1.76 20.91 -19.70
N LEU A 383 1.01 21.64 -20.51
CA LEU A 383 0.33 21.15 -21.69
C LEU A 383 1.06 21.65 -22.96
N ASP A 384 1.44 20.71 -23.82
CA ASP A 384 2.03 20.95 -25.15
C ASP A 384 1.38 20.05 -26.22
N SER A 385 1.46 20.43 -27.50
CA SER A 385 1.00 19.61 -28.62
C SER A 385 2.00 19.70 -29.77
N PRO A 386 2.46 18.60 -30.37
CA PRO A 386 3.45 18.62 -31.46
C PRO A 386 2.90 19.06 -32.82
N GLY A 387 1.59 19.30 -32.96
CA GLY A 387 0.98 19.55 -34.26
C GLY A 387 -0.34 20.34 -34.28
N TYR A 388 -0.98 20.60 -33.14
CA TYR A 388 -2.24 21.33 -33.07
C TYR A 388 -2.11 22.61 -32.25
N ARG A 389 -2.94 23.60 -32.60
CA ARG A 389 -3.26 24.72 -31.72
C ARG A 389 -4.60 24.47 -31.06
N THR A 390 -4.67 24.63 -29.75
CA THR A 390 -5.90 24.49 -28.96
C THR A 390 -6.02 25.64 -27.96
N LEU A 391 -7.24 26.17 -27.80
CA LEU A 391 -7.57 27.20 -26.81
C LEU A 391 -8.49 26.65 -25.72
N TYR A 392 -8.12 26.85 -24.46
CA TYR A 392 -8.88 26.49 -23.25
C TYR A 392 -9.23 27.74 -22.45
N HIS A 393 -10.27 27.68 -21.62
CA HIS A 393 -10.53 28.76 -20.66
C HIS A 393 -9.55 28.70 -19.49
N SER A 394 -9.07 29.86 -19.02
CA SER A 394 -8.29 29.97 -17.78
C SER A 394 -9.21 30.13 -16.56
N ARG A 395 -8.62 30.09 -15.36
CA ARG A 395 -9.29 30.44 -14.10
C ARG A 395 -9.87 31.87 -14.04
N GLU A 396 -9.42 32.81 -14.89
CA GLU A 396 -10.00 34.15 -14.99
C GLU A 396 -11.29 34.18 -15.82
N TYR A 397 -11.67 33.07 -16.46
CA TYR A 397 -12.90 33.02 -17.26
C TYR A 397 -14.15 33.05 -16.37
N THR A 398 -14.78 34.22 -16.27
CA THR A 398 -15.78 34.55 -15.23
C THR A 398 -17.18 33.95 -15.41
N ASN A 399 -17.48 33.24 -16.50
CA ASN A 399 -18.85 32.76 -16.76
C ASN A 399 -19.23 31.50 -15.98
N THR A 400 -18.34 30.52 -15.82
CA THR A 400 -18.59 29.25 -15.10
C THR A 400 -17.27 28.57 -14.68
N GLU A 401 -17.13 28.16 -13.41
CA GLU A 401 -16.00 27.33 -12.94
C GLU A 401 -15.94 25.96 -13.65
N VAL A 402 -17.09 25.46 -14.12
CA VAL A 402 -17.26 24.23 -14.93
C VAL A 402 -16.40 24.23 -16.21
N ARG A 403 -15.94 25.40 -16.69
CA ARG A 403 -15.09 25.52 -17.89
C ARG A 403 -13.60 25.60 -17.62
N TRP A 404 -13.18 25.79 -16.36
CA TRP A 404 -11.77 25.79 -16.00
C TRP A 404 -11.20 24.36 -16.12
N PRO A 405 -9.87 24.19 -16.30
CA PRO A 405 -9.24 22.90 -16.14
C PRO A 405 -9.53 22.34 -14.74
N GLN A 406 -9.65 21.03 -14.60
CA GLN A 406 -9.89 20.38 -13.31
C GLN A 406 -9.00 19.14 -13.16
N LEU A 407 -8.45 18.95 -11.97
CA LEU A 407 -7.76 17.73 -11.58
C LEU A 407 -8.69 16.95 -10.63
N LEU A 408 -9.29 15.89 -11.15
CA LEU A 408 -10.05 14.93 -10.35
C LEU A 408 -9.04 14.00 -9.66
N VAL A 409 -9.13 13.87 -8.34
CA VAL A 409 -8.28 12.97 -7.53
C VAL A 409 -9.18 12.01 -6.77
N SER A 410 -9.04 10.72 -7.07
CA SER A 410 -9.71 9.62 -6.37
C SER A 410 -8.76 9.04 -5.32
N TYR A 411 -9.19 8.94 -4.07
CA TYR A 411 -8.34 8.51 -2.95
C TYR A 411 -9.15 7.80 -1.85
N PHE A 412 -8.49 7.01 -1.02
CA PHE A 412 -9.06 6.58 0.27
C PHE A 412 -8.16 7.04 1.42
N VAL A 413 -8.70 7.08 2.64
CA VAL A 413 -7.96 7.47 3.85
C VAL A 413 -7.68 6.21 4.68
N PRO A 414 -6.42 5.75 4.81
CA PRO A 414 -6.10 4.63 5.68
C PRO A 414 -6.51 4.89 7.13
N PRO A 415 -6.94 3.87 7.89
CA PRO A 415 -7.25 4.01 9.30
C PRO A 415 -6.08 4.66 10.07
N PRO A 416 -6.37 5.55 11.05
CA PRO A 416 -5.32 6.19 11.84
C PRO A 416 -4.52 5.15 12.64
N CYS A 417 -3.25 5.47 12.93
CA CYS A 417 -2.44 4.65 13.82
C CYS A 417 -3.18 4.35 15.14
N PRO A 418 -3.18 3.09 15.62
CA PRO A 418 -3.73 2.75 16.92
C PRO A 418 -3.00 3.53 18.03
N VAL A 419 -3.73 4.43 18.70
CA VAL A 419 -3.24 5.08 19.91
C VAL A 419 -3.52 4.17 21.10
N SER A 420 -2.49 3.50 21.60
CA SER A 420 -2.61 2.68 22.81
C SER A 420 -2.52 3.57 24.05
N ASN A 421 -3.51 3.46 24.94
CA ASN A 421 -3.42 4.01 26.29
C ASN A 421 -2.69 3.07 27.26
N ALA A 422 -2.31 1.87 26.81
CA ALA A 422 -1.54 0.94 27.63
C ALA A 422 -0.11 1.46 27.84
N SER A 423 0.39 1.28 29.05
CA SER A 423 1.75 1.62 29.43
C SER A 423 2.77 0.89 28.56
N THR A 424 3.95 1.48 28.40
CA THR A 424 5.09 0.79 27.79
C THR A 424 5.88 0.09 28.90
N PRO A 425 6.12 -1.23 28.83
CA PRO A 425 6.93 -1.91 29.84
C PRO A 425 8.40 -1.44 29.76
N THR A 426 9.02 -1.23 30.90
CA THR A 426 10.46 -0.94 31.04
C THR A 426 11.24 -2.22 30.75
N GLN A 427 12.24 -2.13 29.86
CA GLN A 427 13.17 -3.23 29.61
C GLN A 427 14.42 -3.11 30.48
N VAL A 428 14.84 -4.21 31.09
CA VAL A 428 16.19 -4.39 31.63
C VAL A 428 16.87 -5.60 30.98
N VAL A 429 18.17 -5.48 30.74
CA VAL A 429 19.03 -6.58 30.27
C VAL A 429 20.00 -6.90 31.40
N LEU A 430 19.86 -8.11 31.96
CA LEU A 430 20.66 -8.57 33.09
C LEU A 430 21.72 -9.56 32.59
N GLU A 431 23.00 -9.28 32.84
CA GLU A 431 24.06 -10.27 32.66
C GLU A 431 24.06 -11.26 33.82
N ALA A 432 24.60 -12.47 33.61
CA ALA A 432 24.74 -13.44 34.68
C ALA A 432 25.70 -12.92 35.78
N GLU A 433 25.24 -12.86 37.03
CA GLU A 433 26.07 -12.52 38.19
C GLU A 433 26.95 -13.68 38.67
N ALA A 434 26.64 -14.90 38.22
CA ALA A 434 27.48 -16.08 38.28
C ALA A 434 27.10 -17.07 37.17
N ASP A 435 28.08 -17.79 36.62
CA ASP A 435 27.86 -18.96 35.78
C ASP A 435 28.92 -20.05 36.01
N THR A 436 28.62 -21.27 35.57
CA THR A 436 29.56 -22.40 35.57
C THR A 436 28.91 -23.55 34.80
N TYR A 437 29.69 -24.55 34.40
CA TYR A 437 29.15 -25.86 34.05
C TYR A 437 29.76 -26.97 34.91
N VAL A 438 29.10 -28.12 34.94
CA VAL A 438 29.52 -29.31 35.69
C VAL A 438 29.43 -30.55 34.80
N SER A 439 30.44 -31.42 34.89
CA SER A 439 30.54 -32.63 34.06
C SER A 439 30.45 -33.89 34.90
N ALA A 440 29.59 -34.82 34.49
CA ALA A 440 29.52 -36.18 35.03
C ALA A 440 30.84 -36.95 34.83
N ARG A 441 31.60 -36.61 33.78
CA ARG A 441 32.90 -37.21 33.43
C ARG A 441 34.04 -36.69 34.31
N GLN A 442 33.87 -35.53 34.93
CA GLN A 442 34.86 -34.89 35.79
C GLN A 442 34.23 -34.43 37.11
N PRO A 443 33.72 -35.36 37.95
CA PRO A 443 32.74 -35.02 38.97
C PRO A 443 33.28 -34.22 40.17
N GLN A 444 34.58 -33.97 40.23
CA GLN A 444 35.26 -33.19 41.27
C GLN A 444 35.89 -31.89 40.73
N SER A 445 35.82 -31.65 39.41
CA SER A 445 36.31 -30.40 38.82
C SER A 445 35.34 -29.26 39.09
N ASN A 446 35.89 -28.10 39.46
CA ASN A 446 35.22 -26.82 39.28
C ASN A 446 35.62 -26.24 37.91
N LEU A 447 34.64 -25.64 37.21
CA LEU A 447 34.80 -25.14 35.83
C LEU A 447 34.21 -23.73 35.67
N GLY A 448 34.02 -22.99 36.77
CA GLY A 448 33.39 -21.66 36.83
C GLY A 448 34.26 -20.50 36.34
N THR A 449 35.19 -20.76 35.41
CA THR A 449 35.96 -19.75 34.67
C THR A 449 36.12 -20.15 33.19
N SER A 450 35.24 -21.02 32.70
CA SER A 450 35.31 -21.65 31.38
C SER A 450 34.01 -21.42 30.62
N ASP A 451 34.11 -21.26 29.30
CA ASP A 451 32.95 -21.23 28.40
C ASP A 451 32.05 -22.47 28.63
N LEU A 452 30.74 -22.24 28.60
CA LEU A 452 29.73 -23.13 29.17
C LEU A 452 29.42 -24.30 28.24
N VAL A 453 29.79 -25.51 28.63
CA VAL A 453 29.52 -26.74 27.87
C VAL A 453 28.19 -27.36 28.31
N LEU A 454 27.33 -27.65 27.34
CA LEU A 454 26.12 -28.46 27.51
C LEU A 454 26.21 -29.74 26.69
N SER A 455 25.89 -30.87 27.30
CA SER A 455 25.84 -32.18 26.64
C SER A 455 25.00 -33.18 27.48
N PRO A 456 24.78 -34.43 27.01
CA PRO A 456 24.17 -35.47 27.85
C PRO A 456 24.86 -35.67 29.21
N ASP A 457 26.17 -35.39 29.29
CA ASP A 457 27.03 -35.52 30.48
C ASP A 457 27.40 -34.17 31.13
N GLU A 458 27.03 -33.03 30.54
CA GLU A 458 27.38 -31.69 31.01
C GLU A 458 26.16 -30.76 31.18
N GLU A 459 26.07 -30.09 32.32
CA GLU A 459 24.99 -29.16 32.67
C GLU A 459 25.57 -27.79 33.04
N ALA A 460 25.03 -26.70 32.49
CA ALA A 460 25.43 -25.32 32.84
C ALA A 460 24.41 -24.69 33.78
N TYR A 461 24.88 -23.80 34.64
CA TYR A 461 24.09 -23.07 35.63
C TYR A 461 24.38 -21.58 35.46
N LEU A 462 23.32 -20.77 35.49
CA LEU A 462 23.35 -19.31 35.37
C LEU A 462 22.60 -18.72 36.57
N ARG A 463 23.12 -17.69 37.22
CA ARG A 463 22.38 -16.89 38.21
C ARG A 463 22.33 -15.43 37.78
N PHE A 464 21.17 -14.81 37.92
CA PHE A 464 20.93 -13.40 37.58
C PHE A 464 20.46 -12.63 38.82
N ASP A 465 21.01 -11.43 38.99
CA ASP A 465 20.56 -10.46 39.99
C ASP A 465 19.42 -9.62 39.40
N LEU A 466 18.27 -9.62 40.08
CA LEU A 466 17.06 -8.88 39.73
C LEU A 466 16.94 -7.56 40.53
N SER A 467 17.91 -7.22 41.38
CA SER A 467 17.86 -6.04 42.27
C SER A 467 17.74 -4.69 41.54
N GLY A 468 18.13 -4.65 40.26
CA GLY A 468 17.91 -3.50 39.36
C GLY A 468 16.45 -3.30 38.90
N ILE A 469 15.53 -4.21 39.25
CA ILE A 469 14.09 -4.08 39.00
C ILE A 469 13.40 -3.61 40.28
N PRO A 470 12.53 -2.57 40.24
CA PRO A 470 11.80 -2.07 41.40
C PRO A 470 10.98 -3.16 42.12
N ALA A 471 11.06 -3.18 43.45
CA ALA A 471 10.28 -4.11 44.28
C ALA A 471 8.77 -3.91 44.05
N GLY A 472 8.05 -5.01 43.82
CA GLY A 472 6.62 -5.00 43.49
C GLY A 472 6.29 -4.72 42.01
N ALA A 473 7.30 -4.60 41.13
CA ALA A 473 7.08 -4.52 39.69
C ALA A 473 6.43 -5.81 39.15
N ARG A 474 5.84 -5.70 37.96
CA ARG A 474 5.07 -6.78 37.32
C ARG A 474 5.73 -7.20 36.02
N VAL A 475 6.31 -8.39 36.01
CA VAL A 475 7.00 -8.97 34.85
C VAL A 475 6.02 -9.12 33.69
N ALA A 476 6.23 -8.33 32.65
CA ALA A 476 5.48 -8.37 31.40
C ALA A 476 5.92 -9.57 30.57
N SER A 477 7.23 -9.68 30.29
CA SER A 477 7.81 -10.79 29.53
C SER A 477 9.27 -11.04 29.92
N VAL A 478 9.74 -12.27 29.67
CA VAL A 478 11.10 -12.72 29.98
C VAL A 478 11.68 -13.43 28.76
N MET A 479 12.96 -13.18 28.49
CA MET A 479 13.72 -13.91 27.48
C MET A 479 15.11 -14.23 28.01
N LEU A 480 15.49 -15.52 27.98
CA LEU A 480 16.86 -15.94 28.22
C LEU A 480 17.59 -16.08 26.88
N LYS A 481 18.70 -15.36 26.75
CA LYS A 481 19.57 -15.34 25.58
C LYS A 481 20.96 -15.85 25.95
N ALA A 482 21.52 -16.73 25.13
CA ALA A 482 22.93 -17.17 25.24
C ALA A 482 23.54 -17.35 23.85
N LEU A 483 24.79 -16.91 23.65
CA LEU A 483 25.48 -17.08 22.37
C LEU A 483 26.33 -18.35 22.37
N ALA A 484 26.01 -19.29 21.48
CA ALA A 484 26.85 -20.43 21.17
C ALA A 484 27.86 -20.08 20.06
N TYR A 485 29.04 -20.70 20.12
CA TYR A 485 30.10 -20.54 19.11
C TYR A 485 30.70 -21.87 18.60
N ASP A 486 30.54 -22.97 19.37
CA ASP A 486 30.93 -24.34 19.02
C ASP A 486 29.79 -25.31 19.39
N GLY A 487 29.73 -26.46 18.75
CA GLY A 487 28.80 -27.53 19.05
C GLY A 487 28.92 -28.74 18.12
N TYR A 488 28.18 -29.79 18.46
CA TYR A 488 28.08 -31.02 17.67
C TYR A 488 26.71 -31.66 17.83
N ALA A 489 25.97 -31.80 16.72
CA ALA A 489 24.70 -32.50 16.66
C ALA A 489 24.89 -34.00 16.34
N ASN A 490 24.32 -34.86 17.17
CA ASN A 490 24.39 -36.34 17.03
C ASN A 490 23.07 -36.99 16.57
N GLY A 491 22.08 -36.19 16.16
CA GLY A 491 20.70 -36.67 15.98
C GLY A 491 19.98 -36.90 17.30
N GLY A 492 18.65 -37.08 17.25
CA GLY A 492 17.80 -37.05 18.43
C GLY A 492 17.57 -35.62 18.95
N ASP A 493 17.12 -35.52 20.20
CA ASP A 493 16.76 -34.24 20.84
C ASP A 493 18.01 -33.41 21.19
N GLY A 494 18.21 -32.36 20.38
CA GLY A 494 19.28 -31.39 20.55
C GLY A 494 18.87 -30.11 21.28
N SER A 495 17.68 -30.08 21.87
CA SER A 495 17.14 -28.88 22.49
C SER A 495 17.85 -28.59 23.81
N VAL A 496 18.21 -27.33 24.04
CA VAL A 496 18.68 -26.86 25.34
C VAL A 496 17.47 -26.43 26.15
N TYR A 497 17.21 -27.13 27.25
CA TYR A 497 16.10 -26.87 28.16
C TYR A 497 16.57 -26.07 29.37
N ALA A 498 15.85 -25.00 29.69
CA ALA A 498 16.02 -24.24 30.93
C ALA A 498 15.15 -24.82 32.04
N HIS A 499 15.69 -24.98 33.25
CA HIS A 499 14.98 -25.44 34.43
C HIS A 499 15.25 -24.51 35.62
N LEU A 500 14.27 -24.32 36.49
CA LEU A 500 14.45 -23.56 37.74
C LEU A 500 15.40 -24.30 38.67
N VAL A 501 16.33 -23.58 39.29
CA VAL A 501 17.18 -24.05 40.38
C VAL A 501 16.79 -23.28 41.64
N PRO A 502 16.05 -23.88 42.60
CA PRO A 502 15.54 -23.15 43.77
C PRO A 502 16.59 -22.83 44.84
N ASP A 503 17.72 -23.54 44.84
CA ASP A 503 18.87 -23.21 45.70
C ASP A 503 19.85 -22.40 44.87
N ASP A 504 19.80 -21.09 45.06
CA ASP A 504 20.63 -20.09 44.39
C ASP A 504 21.90 -19.75 45.20
N SER A 505 22.14 -20.40 46.35
CA SER A 505 23.25 -20.10 47.26
C SER A 505 24.62 -20.63 46.79
N TRP A 506 24.67 -21.29 45.63
CA TRP A 506 25.86 -21.92 45.07
C TRP A 506 26.97 -20.91 44.73
N SER A 507 28.22 -21.38 44.72
CA SER A 507 29.39 -20.57 44.37
C SER A 507 29.98 -21.03 43.04
N GLU A 508 30.13 -20.08 42.11
CA GLU A 508 30.82 -20.19 40.82
C GLU A 508 32.13 -20.99 40.89
N LEU A 509 33.00 -20.64 41.84
CA LEU A 509 34.30 -21.29 42.06
C LEU A 509 34.25 -22.51 43.00
N GLY A 510 33.08 -22.85 43.55
CA GLY A 510 32.88 -23.97 44.48
C GLY A 510 32.02 -25.11 43.94
N MET A 511 31.33 -24.92 42.81
CA MET A 511 30.42 -25.93 42.27
C MET A 511 31.16 -26.99 41.46
N THR A 512 30.69 -28.22 41.60
CA THR A 512 31.18 -29.46 40.98
C THR A 512 29.95 -30.33 40.67
N TRP A 513 30.13 -31.45 39.95
CA TRP A 513 29.02 -32.38 39.75
C TRP A 513 28.43 -32.90 41.06
N ALA A 514 29.27 -33.14 42.07
CA ALA A 514 28.88 -33.79 43.32
C ALA A 514 28.04 -32.90 44.26
N ASN A 515 28.18 -31.57 44.18
CA ASN A 515 27.48 -30.60 45.03
C ASN A 515 26.55 -29.65 44.24
N ARG A 516 26.27 -29.93 42.97
CA ARG A 516 25.37 -29.10 42.16
C ARG A 516 23.94 -29.08 42.73
N PRO A 517 23.26 -27.93 42.77
CA PRO A 517 21.85 -27.84 43.17
C PRO A 517 20.90 -28.70 42.31
N ALA A 518 19.81 -29.14 42.94
CA ALA A 518 18.69 -29.78 42.26
C ALA A 518 17.85 -28.77 41.48
N VAL A 519 17.20 -29.25 40.41
CA VAL A 519 16.19 -28.48 39.66
C VAL A 519 14.78 -28.75 40.19
N SER A 520 13.84 -27.85 39.91
CA SER A 520 12.43 -27.98 40.25
C SER A 520 11.53 -27.84 39.02
N GLY A 521 10.45 -28.62 38.99
CA GLY A 521 9.42 -28.59 37.96
C GLY A 521 9.85 -29.11 36.59
N ASP A 522 8.97 -28.89 35.62
CA ASP A 522 9.25 -29.13 34.20
C ASP A 522 10.15 -28.03 33.61
N ALA A 523 10.67 -28.28 32.40
CA ALA A 523 11.42 -27.28 31.65
C ALA A 523 10.60 -26.00 31.42
N LEU A 524 11.22 -24.85 31.72
CA LEU A 524 10.72 -23.49 31.52
C LEU A 524 10.85 -23.04 30.05
N GLY A 525 10.70 -23.96 29.11
CA GLY A 525 11.00 -23.75 27.68
C GLY A 525 12.39 -24.21 27.25
N SER A 526 12.66 -24.05 25.97
CA SER A 526 13.90 -24.48 25.33
C SER A 526 14.22 -23.67 24.08
N TRP A 527 15.44 -23.86 23.56
CA TRP A 527 15.81 -23.51 22.20
C TRP A 527 16.55 -24.67 21.54
N TRP A 528 16.64 -24.65 20.22
CA TRP A 528 17.34 -25.67 19.44
C TRP A 528 18.38 -25.03 18.54
N LEU A 529 19.61 -25.56 18.53
CA LEU A 529 20.72 -25.13 17.68
C LEU A 529 21.23 -26.32 16.87
N TRP A 530 21.76 -26.07 15.67
CA TRP A 530 22.27 -27.12 14.80
C TRP A 530 23.75 -26.89 14.49
N TYR A 531 24.58 -27.87 14.82
CA TYR A 531 26.02 -27.81 14.56
C TYR A 531 26.50 -29.06 13.82
N ASN A 532 27.17 -28.84 12.69
CA ASN A 532 27.77 -29.87 11.84
C ASN A 532 29.30 -29.92 11.97
N ASN A 533 29.84 -29.67 13.18
CA ASN A 533 31.27 -29.47 13.46
C ASN A 533 31.89 -28.29 12.69
N VAL A 534 31.15 -27.19 12.56
CA VAL A 534 31.67 -25.91 12.04
C VAL A 534 31.37 -24.82 13.06
N ASP A 535 32.44 -24.21 13.57
CA ASP A 535 32.42 -23.10 14.52
C ASP A 535 31.63 -21.93 13.91
N THR A 536 30.42 -21.70 14.42
CA THR A 536 29.49 -20.69 13.93
C THR A 536 28.76 -20.05 15.10
N LEU A 537 28.57 -18.73 15.03
CA LEU A 537 27.87 -17.98 16.06
C LEU A 537 26.36 -18.19 15.90
N GLN A 538 25.72 -18.78 16.90
CA GLN A 538 24.29 -19.06 16.92
C GLN A 538 23.66 -18.55 18.22
N VAL A 539 22.58 -17.78 18.12
CA VAL A 539 21.89 -17.24 19.29
C VAL A 539 20.85 -18.25 19.78
N GLY A 540 21.07 -18.80 20.98
CA GLY A 540 20.05 -19.53 21.73
C GLY A 540 19.10 -18.57 22.43
N LEU A 541 17.79 -18.78 22.27
CA LEU A 541 16.74 -17.89 22.78
C LEU A 541 15.57 -18.70 23.35
N ASN A 542 15.41 -18.66 24.68
CA ASN A 542 14.18 -19.11 25.32
C ASN A 542 13.28 -17.89 25.57
N PHE A 543 12.12 -17.88 24.94
CA PHE A 543 11.06 -16.89 25.14
C PHE A 543 9.74 -17.56 25.57
N ASP A 544 9.79 -18.79 26.11
CA ASP A 544 8.60 -19.48 26.58
C ASP A 544 7.95 -18.73 27.77
N PRO A 545 6.63 -18.47 27.73
CA PRO A 545 5.91 -17.82 28.83
C PRO A 545 6.14 -18.43 30.22
N LYS A 546 6.52 -19.71 30.32
CA LYS A 546 6.86 -20.39 31.58
C LYS A 546 7.98 -19.71 32.36
N LEU A 547 8.91 -18.98 31.71
CA LEU A 547 9.97 -18.25 32.41
C LEU A 547 9.43 -17.15 33.33
N LYS A 548 8.25 -16.58 33.04
CA LYS A 548 7.72 -15.41 33.72
C LYS A 548 7.39 -15.67 35.19
N ALA A 549 6.70 -16.76 35.53
CA ALA A 549 6.26 -17.00 36.90
C ALA A 549 7.44 -17.21 37.87
N PRO A 550 8.47 -18.00 37.56
CA PRO A 550 9.69 -18.07 38.38
C PRO A 550 10.44 -16.75 38.52
N VAL A 551 10.54 -15.93 37.46
CA VAL A 551 11.20 -14.61 37.55
C VAL A 551 10.39 -13.62 38.41
N GLN A 552 9.06 -13.63 38.30
CA GLN A 552 8.21 -12.84 39.20
C GLN A 552 8.35 -13.31 40.66
N GLN A 553 8.36 -14.61 40.90
CA GLN A 553 8.53 -15.17 42.25
C GLN A 553 9.90 -14.79 42.86
N ALA A 554 10.98 -14.89 42.08
CA ALA A 554 12.32 -14.45 42.49
C ALA A 554 12.37 -12.94 42.80
N LEU A 555 11.76 -12.11 41.96
CA LEU A 555 11.67 -10.66 42.15
C LEU A 555 10.89 -10.29 43.42
N ASP A 556 9.84 -11.05 43.75
CA ASP A 556 9.03 -10.87 44.96
C ASP A 556 9.66 -11.52 46.23
N SER A 557 10.83 -12.19 46.13
CA SER A 557 11.52 -12.85 47.26
C SER A 557 12.91 -12.26 47.58
N ASP A 558 13.98 -12.81 47.01
CA ASP A 558 15.39 -12.50 47.30
C ASP A 558 16.07 -11.73 46.16
N GLN A 559 15.31 -11.44 45.10
CA GLN A 559 15.74 -10.79 43.87
C GLN A 559 16.87 -11.55 43.15
N ARG A 560 16.94 -12.89 43.26
CA ARG A 560 17.86 -13.72 42.46
C ARG A 560 17.12 -14.86 41.77
N ILE A 561 17.56 -15.21 40.56
CA ILE A 561 17.09 -16.43 39.90
C ILE A 561 18.26 -17.26 39.40
N SER A 562 18.28 -18.54 39.78
CA SER A 562 19.19 -19.54 39.22
C SER A 562 18.47 -20.45 38.23
N LEU A 563 19.12 -20.71 37.09
CA LEU A 563 18.62 -21.55 36.01
C LEU A 563 19.67 -22.60 35.63
N ARG A 564 19.26 -23.87 35.48
CA ARG A 564 20.07 -24.91 34.82
C ARG A 564 19.71 -24.98 33.35
N LEU A 565 20.72 -25.00 32.49
CA LEU A 565 20.64 -25.39 31.10
C LEU A 565 21.15 -26.83 30.92
N ARG A 566 20.43 -27.62 30.11
CA ARG A 566 20.80 -29.00 29.76
C ARG A 566 20.41 -29.33 28.32
N SER A 567 21.29 -30.01 27.60
CA SER A 567 21.01 -30.63 26.30
C SER A 567 21.02 -32.16 26.46
N PRO A 568 19.94 -32.89 26.12
CA PRO A 568 19.90 -34.35 26.30
C PRO A 568 20.60 -35.13 25.17
N GLY A 569 20.97 -34.48 24.06
CA GLY A 569 21.57 -35.16 22.90
C GLY A 569 22.75 -34.44 22.23
N TYR A 570 22.74 -33.11 22.10
CA TYR A 570 23.79 -32.37 21.36
C TYR A 570 24.83 -31.78 22.31
N LYS A 571 26.09 -31.69 21.86
CA LYS A 571 27.07 -30.81 22.51
C LYS A 571 26.84 -29.39 22.01
N THR A 572 26.77 -28.40 22.89
CA THR A 572 26.80 -26.97 22.52
C THR A 572 27.65 -26.21 23.53
N VAL A 573 28.42 -25.22 23.06
CA VAL A 573 29.33 -24.42 23.88
C VAL A 573 28.98 -22.95 23.75
N TYR A 574 28.65 -22.34 24.88
CA TYR A 574 28.22 -20.95 25.00
C TYR A 574 29.31 -20.08 25.62
N ARG A 575 29.27 -18.78 25.32
CA ARG A 575 30.07 -17.80 26.06
C ARG A 575 29.72 -17.84 27.55
N SER A 576 30.73 -17.84 28.40
CA SER A 576 30.58 -17.51 29.83
C SER A 576 30.51 -15.99 30.02
N ARG A 577 30.21 -15.57 31.24
CA ARG A 577 30.22 -14.16 31.68
C ARG A 577 31.63 -13.55 31.74
N GLU A 578 32.69 -14.36 31.83
CA GLU A 578 34.07 -13.89 31.72
C GLU A 578 34.40 -13.40 30.31
N TYR A 579 33.59 -13.77 29.31
CA TYR A 579 33.84 -13.38 27.93
C TYR A 579 33.92 -11.85 27.76
N ALA A 580 34.88 -11.38 26.96
CA ALA A 580 35.23 -9.97 26.89
C ALA A 580 34.13 -9.06 26.31
N ILE A 581 33.19 -9.62 25.54
CA ILE A 581 32.12 -8.86 24.88
C ILE A 581 30.81 -9.06 25.63
N ALA A 582 30.41 -8.04 26.41
CA ALA A 582 29.17 -7.98 27.21
C ALA A 582 27.92 -8.48 26.47
N SER A 583 27.72 -8.05 25.22
CA SER A 583 26.53 -8.40 24.42
C SER A 583 26.49 -9.85 23.90
N GLU A 584 27.56 -10.62 24.10
CA GLU A 584 27.65 -12.06 23.78
C GLU A 584 27.50 -12.96 25.02
N ARG A 585 27.56 -12.41 26.23
CA ARG A 585 27.38 -13.15 27.49
C ARG A 585 25.95 -13.69 27.63
N PRO A 586 25.71 -14.65 28.54
CA PRO A 586 24.35 -15.04 28.92
C PRO A 586 23.59 -13.84 29.49
N GLN A 587 22.38 -13.60 28.97
CA GLN A 587 21.55 -12.45 29.29
C GLN A 587 20.11 -12.87 29.61
N LEU A 588 19.59 -12.41 30.74
CA LEU A 588 18.16 -12.46 31.07
C LEU A 588 17.56 -11.09 30.77
N ILE A 589 16.74 -11.01 29.73
CA ILE A 589 16.05 -9.80 29.31
C ILE A 589 14.67 -9.83 29.94
N VAL A 590 14.35 -8.84 30.77
CA VAL A 590 13.08 -8.75 31.48
C VAL A 590 12.40 -7.44 31.11
N ASN A 591 11.18 -7.52 30.58
CA ASN A 591 10.32 -6.37 30.41
C ASN A 591 9.32 -6.38 31.57
N TYR A 592 9.14 -5.25 32.26
CA TYR A 592 8.26 -5.13 33.42
C TYR A 592 7.45 -3.83 33.43
N PHE A 593 6.34 -3.85 34.15
CA PHE A 593 5.57 -2.65 34.49
C PHE A 593 5.88 -2.21 35.91
N GLU A 594 5.87 -0.89 36.13
CA GLU A 594 6.09 -0.31 37.45
C GLU A 594 5.01 -0.76 38.46
N PRO A 595 5.31 -0.80 39.77
CA PRO A 595 4.35 -1.23 40.80
C PRO A 595 3.05 -0.41 40.85
N THR A 596 3.08 0.81 40.30
CA THR A 596 1.98 1.79 40.28
C THR A 596 1.23 1.85 38.94
N ASP A 597 1.51 0.93 38.01
CA ASP A 597 0.88 0.92 36.69
C ASP A 597 -0.65 0.66 36.77
N PRO A 598 -1.50 1.59 36.31
CA PRO A 598 -2.95 1.47 36.47
C PRO A 598 -3.58 0.41 35.55
N TRP A 599 -2.85 -0.11 34.56
CA TRP A 599 -3.36 -1.10 33.61
C TRP A 599 -2.98 -2.54 33.96
N VAL A 600 -2.20 -2.75 35.02
CA VAL A 600 -1.54 -4.02 35.30
C VAL A 600 -1.78 -4.49 36.74
N THR A 601 -2.34 -5.69 36.87
CA THR A 601 -2.59 -6.35 38.17
C THR A 601 -1.56 -7.44 38.43
N SER A 602 -1.61 -8.05 39.63
CA SER A 602 -0.78 -9.21 39.98
C SER A 602 -1.12 -10.50 39.19
N GLU A 603 -2.23 -10.55 38.46
CA GLU A 603 -2.73 -11.74 37.77
C GLU A 603 -2.51 -11.71 36.25
N LEU A 604 -1.40 -11.12 35.78
CA LEU A 604 -1.04 -11.18 34.36
C LEU A 604 -0.84 -12.63 33.91
N GLN A 605 -1.72 -13.13 33.06
CA GLN A 605 -1.58 -14.38 32.32
C GLN A 605 -0.73 -14.19 31.06
N ALA A 606 -0.49 -15.28 30.33
CA ALA A 606 0.33 -15.29 29.12
C ALA A 606 -0.07 -16.45 28.20
N VAL A 607 -0.04 -16.21 26.90
CA VAL A 607 -0.15 -17.26 25.87
C VAL A 607 0.89 -17.02 24.77
N ALA A 608 1.40 -18.09 24.16
CA ALA A 608 2.21 -18.03 22.95
C ALA A 608 1.43 -18.66 21.80
N LEU A 609 1.19 -17.90 20.74
CA LEU A 609 0.39 -18.30 19.59
C LEU A 609 1.29 -18.49 18.36
N SER A 610 1.21 -19.64 17.73
CA SER A 610 1.81 -19.88 16.40
C SER A 610 0.87 -19.34 15.30
N PRO A 611 1.38 -18.95 14.12
CA PRO A 611 0.55 -18.47 13.04
C PRO A 611 -0.37 -19.58 12.51
N VAL A 612 -1.66 -19.25 12.37
CA VAL A 612 -2.65 -20.12 11.69
C VAL A 612 -2.57 -20.00 10.16
N ALA A 613 -1.87 -18.99 9.64
CA ALA A 613 -1.30 -18.99 8.31
C ALA A 613 -0.03 -18.12 8.27
N ASP A 614 0.99 -18.51 7.50
CA ASP A 614 2.07 -17.61 7.08
C ASP A 614 2.44 -17.77 5.59
N ALA A 615 2.87 -16.68 4.96
CA ALA A 615 3.23 -16.69 3.55
C ALA A 615 4.21 -15.56 3.21
N GLN A 616 5.05 -15.80 2.21
CA GLN A 616 5.83 -14.75 1.56
C GLN A 616 5.25 -14.43 0.18
N VAL A 617 5.38 -13.18 -0.24
CA VAL A 617 4.99 -12.70 -1.58
C VAL A 617 6.14 -11.90 -2.19
N GLN A 618 6.31 -11.99 -3.50
CA GLN A 618 7.48 -11.45 -4.21
C GLN A 618 7.04 -10.63 -5.43
N LYS A 619 7.43 -9.35 -5.47
CA LYS A 619 7.16 -8.39 -6.54
C LYS A 619 7.80 -8.82 -7.86
N SER A 620 9.03 -9.32 -7.80
CA SER A 620 9.75 -9.93 -8.93
C SER A 620 9.05 -11.16 -9.52
N ASN A 621 8.12 -11.80 -8.81
CA ASN A 621 7.33 -12.93 -9.29
C ASN A 621 5.86 -12.84 -8.83
N PRO A 622 5.09 -11.89 -9.39
CA PRO A 622 3.96 -11.33 -8.66
C PRO A 622 2.69 -12.20 -8.59
N ASN A 623 2.65 -13.28 -9.38
CA ASN A 623 1.58 -14.28 -9.37
C ASN A 623 1.99 -15.60 -8.68
N ALA A 624 3.21 -15.69 -8.12
CA ALA A 624 3.62 -16.88 -7.39
C ALA A 624 3.02 -16.89 -5.98
N ASN A 625 2.44 -18.03 -5.61
CA ASN A 625 2.17 -18.37 -4.22
C ASN A 625 3.38 -19.11 -3.64
N ALA A 626 3.70 -18.81 -2.38
CA ALA A 626 4.76 -19.47 -1.63
C ALA A 626 4.33 -19.84 -0.20
N GLY A 627 3.03 -20.08 0.03
CA GLY A 627 2.47 -20.42 1.35
C GLY A 627 2.77 -21.83 1.85
N SER A 628 3.45 -22.66 1.06
CA SER A 628 4.00 -23.95 1.52
C SER A 628 5.53 -23.92 1.64
N SER A 629 6.12 -22.72 1.73
CA SER A 629 7.58 -22.52 1.75
C SER A 629 8.11 -22.64 3.17
N MET A 630 9.07 -23.54 3.38
CA MET A 630 9.74 -23.69 4.68
C MET A 630 10.41 -22.41 5.20
N ASN A 631 10.68 -21.43 4.32
CA ASN A 631 11.20 -20.11 4.69
C ASN A 631 10.25 -18.99 4.22
N LEU A 632 10.16 -17.95 5.04
CA LEU A 632 9.55 -16.66 4.74
C LEU A 632 10.67 -15.65 4.41
N THR A 633 10.40 -14.67 3.54
CA THR A 633 11.39 -13.66 3.14
C THR A 633 10.81 -12.25 3.27
N VAL A 634 11.62 -11.36 3.82
CA VAL A 634 11.50 -9.91 3.65
C VAL A 634 12.74 -9.45 2.89
N ASP A 635 12.60 -8.71 1.80
CA ASP A 635 13.74 -8.28 0.96
C ASP A 635 13.43 -6.95 0.28
N ARG A 636 13.99 -5.84 0.78
CA ARG A 636 14.19 -4.57 0.05
C ARG A 636 13.04 -4.12 -0.87
N ALA A 637 11.80 -4.15 -0.37
CA ALA A 637 10.57 -3.89 -1.12
C ALA A 637 10.28 -4.79 -2.36
N ASP A 638 11.07 -5.84 -2.58
CA ASP A 638 10.74 -6.96 -3.49
C ASP A 638 9.97 -8.08 -2.79
N ALA A 639 10.30 -8.42 -1.54
CA ALA A 639 9.60 -9.46 -0.78
C ALA A 639 8.98 -8.95 0.53
N GLU A 640 7.73 -9.34 0.77
CA GLU A 640 6.95 -9.07 2.00
C GLU A 640 6.52 -10.42 2.62
N THR A 641 6.44 -10.47 3.95
CA THR A 641 5.96 -11.65 4.69
C THR A 641 4.67 -11.33 5.44
N PHE A 642 3.70 -12.24 5.40
CA PHE A 642 2.40 -12.12 6.07
C PHE A 642 2.27 -13.23 7.12
N LEU A 643 1.83 -12.86 8.32
CA LEU A 643 1.61 -13.76 9.46
C LEU A 643 0.19 -13.54 9.99
N ARG A 644 -0.64 -14.59 10.12
CA ARG A 644 -1.98 -14.49 10.72
C ARG A 644 -2.08 -15.37 11.95
N PHE A 645 -2.59 -14.83 13.05
CA PHE A 645 -2.74 -15.51 14.34
C PHE A 645 -4.22 -15.62 14.74
N ASN A 646 -4.58 -16.71 15.43
CA ASN A 646 -5.90 -16.89 16.05
C ASN A 646 -5.76 -16.64 17.56
N LEU A 647 -6.53 -15.69 18.07
CA LEU A 647 -6.49 -15.21 19.44
C LEU A 647 -7.48 -15.93 20.37
N GLY A 648 -8.29 -16.86 19.86
CA GLY A 648 -9.39 -17.53 20.59
C GLY A 648 -8.97 -18.39 21.80
N ALA A 649 -7.67 -18.56 22.05
CA ALA A 649 -7.14 -19.11 23.30
C ALA A 649 -7.13 -18.09 24.46
N ILE A 650 -7.43 -16.82 24.18
CA ILE A 650 -7.53 -15.71 25.13
C ILE A 650 -9.02 -15.41 25.37
N PRO A 651 -9.48 -15.25 26.62
CA PRO A 651 -10.86 -14.85 26.90
C PRO A 651 -11.21 -13.50 26.26
N ALA A 652 -12.38 -13.39 25.61
CA ALA A 652 -12.81 -12.14 24.97
C ALA A 652 -13.01 -10.95 25.96
N THR A 653 -13.08 -11.22 27.27
CA THR A 653 -13.11 -10.21 28.33
C THR A 653 -11.72 -9.74 28.77
N ALA A 654 -10.65 -10.35 28.25
CA ALA A 654 -9.28 -10.06 28.65
C ALA A 654 -8.81 -8.67 28.22
N ARG A 655 -7.97 -8.07 29.07
CA ARG A 655 -7.26 -6.82 28.81
C ARG A 655 -5.82 -7.13 28.47
N VAL A 656 -5.41 -6.85 27.23
CA VAL A 656 -4.02 -7.02 26.76
C VAL A 656 -3.14 -5.97 27.42
N ALA A 657 -2.07 -6.41 28.06
CA ALA A 657 -1.07 -5.53 28.69
C ALA A 657 0.20 -5.42 27.84
N SER A 658 0.66 -6.52 27.24
CA SER A 658 1.86 -6.54 26.40
C SER A 658 1.75 -7.58 25.29
N VAL A 659 2.37 -7.29 24.16
CA VAL A 659 2.46 -8.17 23.00
C VAL A 659 3.90 -8.20 22.53
N VAL A 660 4.42 -9.40 22.23
CA VAL A 660 5.74 -9.57 21.62
C VAL A 660 5.60 -10.48 20.41
N LEU A 661 5.96 -9.99 19.23
CA LEU A 661 6.16 -10.81 18.04
C LEU A 661 7.61 -11.27 18.01
N VAL A 662 7.84 -12.58 17.91
CA VAL A 662 9.16 -13.19 17.77
C VAL A 662 9.20 -14.01 16.48
N THR A 663 10.26 -13.84 15.68
CA THR A 663 10.55 -14.66 14.50
C THR A 663 11.97 -15.20 14.61
N THR A 664 12.23 -16.45 14.20
CA THR A 664 13.62 -16.95 14.13
C THR A 664 14.12 -16.92 12.68
N SER A 665 15.40 -16.62 12.51
CA SER A 665 16.04 -16.34 11.23
C SER A 665 17.32 -17.16 11.06
N PRO A 666 17.53 -17.87 9.93
CA PRO A 666 18.81 -18.52 9.63
C PRO A 666 19.86 -17.53 9.08
N GLY A 667 19.52 -16.26 8.88
CA GLY A 667 20.44 -15.24 8.37
C GLY A 667 19.75 -14.01 7.78
N SER A 668 20.51 -12.91 7.74
CA SER A 668 20.10 -11.60 7.22
C SER A 668 21.24 -10.94 6.45
N GLU A 669 20.94 -10.32 5.32
CA GLU A 669 21.84 -9.50 4.50
C GLU A 669 21.34 -8.04 4.49
N ASN A 670 22.15 -7.10 4.96
CA ASN A 670 21.81 -5.68 4.92
C ASN A 670 22.57 -5.00 3.76
N SER A 671 21.91 -4.13 2.99
CA SER A 671 22.61 -3.26 2.04
C SER A 671 23.23 -2.06 2.78
N GLU A 672 24.46 -1.70 2.42
CA GLU A 672 25.09 -0.48 2.96
C GLU A 672 24.30 0.77 2.54
N GLY A 673 24.12 1.71 3.49
CA GLY A 673 23.53 3.02 3.24
C GLY A 673 22.00 3.09 3.15
N VAL A 674 21.27 1.99 3.39
CA VAL A 674 19.79 1.94 3.40
C VAL A 674 19.28 1.55 4.78
N ASP A 675 18.02 1.90 5.11
CA ASP A 675 17.39 1.48 6.37
C ASP A 675 17.27 -0.05 6.44
N GLY A 676 18.00 -0.66 7.38
CA GLY A 676 18.05 -2.10 7.61
C GLY A 676 16.99 -2.62 8.58
N ASN A 677 16.05 -1.79 9.02
CA ASN A 677 14.95 -2.24 9.88
C ASN A 677 13.98 -3.13 9.12
N VAL A 678 13.42 -4.12 9.82
CA VAL A 678 12.24 -4.86 9.41
C VAL A 678 11.08 -4.34 10.25
N TYR A 679 10.06 -3.82 9.58
CA TYR A 679 8.88 -3.21 10.18
C TYR A 679 7.75 -4.23 10.30
N THR A 680 6.96 -4.12 11.36
CA THR A 680 5.67 -4.79 11.51
C THR A 680 4.54 -3.79 11.25
N ARG A 681 3.56 -4.19 10.45
CA ARG A 681 2.36 -3.40 10.13
C ARG A 681 1.10 -4.22 10.34
N LEU A 682 -0.01 -3.54 10.63
CA LEU A 682 -1.32 -4.18 10.65
C LEU A 682 -1.74 -4.47 9.20
N VAL A 683 -2.29 -5.65 8.94
CA VAL A 683 -2.98 -5.96 7.69
C VAL A 683 -4.46 -5.66 7.90
N SER A 684 -5.12 -5.04 6.92
CA SER A 684 -6.52 -4.59 7.06
C SER A 684 -7.57 -5.66 6.79
N ASP A 685 -7.21 -6.73 6.07
CA ASP A 685 -8.06 -7.87 5.79
C ASP A 685 -7.39 -9.19 6.20
N ASP A 686 -8.06 -9.92 7.09
CA ASP A 686 -7.62 -11.19 7.65
C ASP A 686 -8.19 -12.41 6.91
N ALA A 687 -9.00 -12.21 5.85
CA ALA A 687 -9.64 -13.29 5.09
C ALA A 687 -8.70 -14.04 4.12
N TRP A 688 -7.48 -13.53 3.90
CA TRP A 688 -6.50 -14.15 2.98
C TRP A 688 -6.21 -15.63 3.30
N SER A 689 -5.78 -16.37 2.29
CA SER A 689 -5.40 -17.78 2.45
C SER A 689 -3.94 -18.02 2.10
N GLU A 690 -3.29 -18.84 2.91
CA GLU A 690 -1.89 -19.27 2.79
C GLU A 690 -1.54 -19.73 1.36
N THR A 691 -2.36 -20.59 0.77
CA THR A 691 -2.18 -21.11 -0.60
C THR A 691 -2.75 -20.23 -1.71
N GLY A 692 -3.41 -19.12 -1.37
CA GLY A 692 -4.04 -18.21 -2.33
C GLY A 692 -3.36 -16.84 -2.47
N ILE A 693 -2.60 -16.41 -1.45
CA ILE A 693 -1.92 -15.11 -1.44
C ILE A 693 -0.71 -15.09 -2.39
N THR A 694 -0.56 -14.00 -3.12
CA THR A 694 0.48 -13.67 -4.11
C THR A 694 0.78 -12.18 -3.98
N TRP A 695 1.76 -11.63 -4.71
CA TRP A 695 1.99 -10.18 -4.65
C TRP A 695 0.78 -9.37 -5.13
N ASN A 696 0.12 -9.83 -6.20
CA ASN A 696 -0.96 -9.09 -6.86
C ASN A 696 -2.27 -9.08 -6.09
N ASN A 697 -2.56 -10.08 -5.26
CA ASN A 697 -3.80 -10.18 -4.47
C ASN A 697 -3.56 -10.13 -2.95
N ARG A 698 -2.39 -9.68 -2.50
CA ARG A 698 -2.12 -9.53 -1.06
C ARG A 698 -3.02 -8.44 -0.45
N PRO A 699 -3.54 -8.65 0.77
CA PRO A 699 -4.34 -7.65 1.45
C PRO A 699 -3.50 -6.39 1.74
N SER A 700 -4.16 -5.23 1.75
CA SER A 700 -3.53 -3.96 2.10
C SER A 700 -3.05 -3.95 3.55
N SER A 701 -2.14 -3.03 3.88
CA SER A 701 -1.53 -2.91 5.20
C SER A 701 -1.46 -1.45 5.64
N SER A 702 -1.55 -1.21 6.94
CA SER A 702 -1.47 0.13 7.52
C SER A 702 -0.13 0.79 7.18
N SER A 703 -0.16 2.04 6.73
CA SER A 703 1.04 2.89 6.67
C SER A 703 1.68 3.10 8.05
N CYS A 704 0.92 2.87 9.12
CA CYS A 704 1.42 2.84 10.50
C CYS A 704 2.42 1.70 10.75
N GLU A 705 3.59 2.05 11.28
CA GLU A 705 4.53 1.09 11.87
C GLU A 705 4.07 0.72 13.29
N LEU A 706 3.76 -0.56 13.52
CA LEU A 706 3.48 -1.12 14.85
C LEU A 706 4.76 -1.42 15.64
N GLY A 707 5.91 -1.49 14.99
CA GLY A 707 7.24 -1.55 15.59
C GLY A 707 8.24 -2.14 14.60
N SER A 708 9.51 -2.20 14.97
CA SER A 708 10.59 -2.69 14.11
C SER A 708 11.70 -3.35 14.91
N TRP A 709 12.55 -4.10 14.20
CA TRP A 709 13.83 -4.58 14.69
C TRP A 709 14.89 -4.53 13.59
N GLN A 710 16.16 -4.57 13.98
CA GLN A 710 17.28 -4.69 13.07
C GLN A 710 18.21 -5.83 13.51
N PHE A 711 18.71 -6.60 12.56
CA PHE A 711 19.75 -7.60 12.81
C PHE A 711 21.14 -6.93 12.91
N PRO A 712 21.99 -7.31 13.89
CA PRO A 712 23.31 -6.68 14.06
C PRO A 712 24.23 -6.91 12.87
N THR A 713 24.79 -5.84 12.30
CA THR A 713 25.87 -5.93 11.32
C THR A 713 27.15 -6.42 12.00
N ARG A 714 27.71 -7.54 11.52
CA ARG A 714 28.91 -8.17 12.07
C ARG A 714 29.83 -8.68 10.96
N ALA A 715 31.14 -8.65 11.22
CA ALA A 715 32.16 -9.20 10.31
C ALA A 715 32.11 -10.74 10.19
N VAL A 716 31.60 -11.43 11.22
CA VAL A 716 31.21 -12.84 11.17
C VAL A 716 29.69 -12.90 11.34
N PRO A 717 28.92 -13.33 10.33
CA PRO A 717 27.47 -13.39 10.43
C PRO A 717 27.03 -14.50 11.39
N TYR A 718 25.93 -14.27 12.09
CA TYR A 718 25.25 -15.32 12.84
C TYR A 718 24.54 -16.28 11.88
N THR A 719 24.66 -17.59 12.10
CA THR A 719 23.90 -18.62 11.36
C THR A 719 22.51 -18.88 11.95
N THR A 720 22.18 -18.28 13.10
CA THR A 720 20.82 -18.24 13.65
C THR A 720 20.63 -16.98 14.50
N GLN A 721 19.55 -16.24 14.26
CA GLN A 721 19.15 -14.98 14.90
C GLN A 721 17.64 -14.97 15.19
N ALA A 722 17.13 -13.92 15.83
CA ALA A 722 15.69 -13.66 15.92
C ALA A 722 15.32 -12.19 15.72
N GLY A 723 14.18 -11.97 15.05
CA GLY A 723 13.48 -10.70 15.04
C GLY A 723 12.55 -10.61 16.24
N ILE A 724 12.58 -9.49 16.96
CA ILE A 724 11.78 -9.28 18.17
C ILE A 724 11.14 -7.90 18.10
N ASN A 725 9.82 -7.86 17.97
CA ASN A 725 9.04 -6.63 18.12
C ASN A 725 8.23 -6.71 19.42
N ALA A 726 8.66 -5.95 20.44
CA ALA A 726 7.98 -5.81 21.73
C ALA A 726 7.31 -4.42 21.90
N SER A 727 6.99 -3.76 20.78
CA SER A 727 6.44 -2.40 20.78
C SER A 727 5.05 -2.32 21.43
N PRO A 728 4.78 -1.29 22.26
CA PRO A 728 3.47 -1.08 22.89
C PRO A 728 2.36 -0.81 21.87
N LYS A 729 2.69 -0.41 20.63
CA LYS A 729 1.72 -0.19 19.56
C LYS A 729 1.05 -1.49 19.09
N LEU A 730 1.62 -2.67 19.37
CA LEU A 730 0.99 -3.97 19.10
C LEU A 730 -0.22 -4.24 20.01
N VAL A 731 -0.30 -3.62 21.20
CA VAL A 731 -1.34 -3.88 22.20
C VAL A 731 -2.74 -3.51 21.68
N ALA A 732 -2.89 -2.33 21.08
CA ALA A 732 -4.20 -1.85 20.64
C ALA A 732 -4.80 -2.66 19.48
N PRO A 733 -4.06 -3.03 18.40
CA PRO A 733 -4.53 -3.97 17.38
C PRO A 733 -4.94 -5.33 17.95
N VAL A 734 -4.12 -5.95 18.80
CA VAL A 734 -4.45 -7.26 19.39
C VAL A 734 -5.67 -7.18 20.31
N GLN A 735 -5.81 -6.09 21.07
CA GLN A 735 -6.99 -5.84 21.88
C GLN A 735 -8.26 -5.65 21.04
N GLN A 736 -8.15 -4.96 19.90
CA GLN A 736 -9.28 -4.76 18.98
C GLN A 736 -9.68 -6.07 18.30
N ALA A 737 -8.71 -6.85 17.82
CA ALA A 737 -8.88 -8.19 17.25
C ALA A 737 -9.60 -9.17 18.20
N LEU A 738 -9.30 -9.11 19.50
CA LEU A 738 -10.02 -9.89 20.53
C LEU A 738 -11.51 -9.54 20.65
N TYR A 739 -11.90 -8.31 20.30
CA TYR A 739 -13.28 -7.85 20.37
C TYR A 739 -14.05 -8.01 19.05
N SER A 740 -13.38 -8.25 17.92
CA SER A 740 -14.00 -8.47 16.60
C SER A 740 -14.29 -9.95 16.35
N ASP A 741 -13.36 -10.62 15.69
CA ASP A 741 -13.43 -11.94 15.09
C ASP A 741 -12.38 -12.90 15.67
N GLY A 742 -11.51 -12.40 16.56
CA GLY A 742 -10.47 -13.18 17.21
C GLY A 742 -9.26 -13.47 16.30
N MET A 743 -9.10 -12.74 15.20
CA MET A 743 -8.01 -12.92 14.23
C MET A 743 -7.17 -11.66 14.17
N ILE A 744 -5.86 -11.82 13.90
CA ILE A 744 -4.99 -10.68 13.54
C ILE A 744 -3.98 -11.11 12.49
N SER A 745 -3.90 -10.38 11.37
CA SER A 745 -2.78 -10.48 10.42
C SER A 745 -1.81 -9.31 10.53
N LEU A 746 -0.52 -9.65 10.39
CA LEU A 746 0.61 -8.73 10.45
C LEU A 746 1.46 -8.89 9.19
N ARG A 747 1.90 -7.77 8.62
CA ARG A 747 2.89 -7.75 7.54
C ARG A 747 4.26 -7.41 8.11
N LEU A 748 5.29 -8.09 7.58
CA LEU A 748 6.68 -7.75 7.73
C LEU A 748 7.25 -7.23 6.40
N ASP A 749 7.88 -6.06 6.43
CA ASP A 749 8.52 -5.41 5.27
C ASP A 749 9.81 -4.68 5.65
N SER A 750 10.69 -4.45 4.68
CA SER A 750 11.90 -3.64 4.83
C SER A 750 12.23 -2.91 3.53
N ALA A 751 12.76 -1.70 3.65
CA ALA A 751 13.25 -0.92 2.52
C ALA A 751 14.71 -1.28 2.12
N GLY A 752 15.52 -1.82 3.05
CA GLY A 752 16.96 -2.04 2.83
C GLY A 752 17.56 -3.34 3.37
N SER A 753 16.83 -4.06 4.23
CA SER A 753 17.24 -5.39 4.70
C SER A 753 16.66 -6.50 3.83
N ARG A 754 17.42 -7.59 3.73
CA ARG A 754 16.96 -8.91 3.34
C ARG A 754 17.09 -9.85 4.52
N SER A 755 15.99 -10.41 4.97
CA SER A 755 15.90 -11.28 6.12
C SER A 755 15.06 -12.50 5.80
N LEU A 756 15.61 -13.67 6.10
CA LEU A 756 14.90 -14.94 6.01
C LEU A 756 14.35 -15.30 7.38
N TYR A 757 13.18 -15.94 7.43
CA TYR A 757 12.60 -16.48 8.66
C TYR A 757 12.12 -17.91 8.44
N HIS A 758 12.06 -18.68 9.51
CA HIS A 758 11.38 -19.97 9.46
C HIS A 758 9.86 -19.75 9.41
N SER A 759 9.19 -20.44 8.48
CA SER A 759 7.72 -20.59 8.42
C SER A 759 7.23 -21.58 9.47
N ARG A 760 5.91 -21.73 9.58
CA ARG A 760 5.26 -22.89 10.22
C ARG A 760 5.45 -24.22 9.48
N GLU A 761 5.75 -24.23 8.18
CA GLU A 761 6.12 -25.44 7.42
C GLU A 761 7.52 -25.94 7.76
N TYR A 762 8.32 -25.14 8.46
CA TYR A 762 9.68 -25.52 8.83
C TYR A 762 9.67 -26.75 9.74
N ASN A 763 10.35 -27.81 9.29
CA ASN A 763 10.42 -29.09 9.98
C ASN A 763 11.40 -29.05 11.18
N ASN A 764 11.54 -30.19 11.87
CA ASN A 764 12.33 -30.40 13.09
C ASN A 764 11.83 -29.77 14.41
N THR A 765 11.39 -28.50 14.49
CA THR A 765 10.87 -27.94 15.76
C THR A 765 9.91 -26.74 15.64
N ASP A 766 8.76 -26.82 16.31
CA ASP A 766 7.79 -25.73 16.53
C ASP A 766 8.39 -24.52 17.31
N VAL A 767 9.58 -24.70 17.88
CA VAL A 767 10.36 -23.68 18.61
C VAL A 767 10.95 -22.62 17.66
N ARG A 768 11.11 -22.94 16.37
CA ARG A 768 11.61 -22.00 15.34
C ARG A 768 10.50 -21.14 14.70
N TRP A 769 9.25 -21.57 14.75
CA TRP A 769 8.15 -20.88 14.09
C TRP A 769 7.94 -19.46 14.62
N PRO A 770 7.34 -18.54 13.83
CA PRO A 770 6.92 -17.24 14.33
C PRO A 770 5.98 -17.41 15.53
N ARG A 771 6.10 -16.55 16.55
CA ARG A 771 5.17 -16.56 17.69
C ARG A 771 4.71 -15.17 18.06
N LEU A 772 3.41 -15.04 18.28
CA LEU A 772 2.80 -13.89 18.93
C LEU A 772 2.58 -14.24 20.40
N LEU A 773 3.36 -13.64 21.29
CA LEU A 773 3.19 -13.77 22.73
C LEU A 773 2.27 -12.65 23.21
N VAL A 774 1.17 -13.03 23.86
CA VAL A 774 0.19 -12.08 24.37
C VAL A 774 0.07 -12.23 25.88
N TYR A 775 0.32 -11.14 26.59
CA TYR A 775 0.22 -11.04 28.04
C TYR A 775 -0.99 -10.20 28.39
N TYR A 776 -1.87 -10.74 29.23
CA TYR A 776 -3.18 -10.16 29.49
C TYR A 776 -3.62 -10.37 30.93
N THR A 777 -4.58 -9.57 31.40
CA THR A 777 -5.33 -9.83 32.63
C THR A 777 -6.75 -10.23 32.27
N VAL A 778 -7.37 -11.10 33.06
CA VAL A 778 -8.81 -11.33 32.98
C VAL A 778 -9.44 -10.49 34.09
N PRO A 779 -10.23 -9.45 33.79
CA PRO A 779 -10.95 -8.72 34.82
C PRO A 779 -11.84 -9.70 35.58
N THR A 780 -11.65 -9.78 36.89
CA THR A 780 -12.60 -10.52 37.73
C THR A 780 -13.97 -9.88 37.58
N SER A 781 -14.99 -10.68 37.32
CA SER A 781 -16.37 -10.22 37.33
C SER A 781 -16.79 -9.95 38.78
N THR A 782 -16.44 -8.77 39.31
CA THR A 782 -17.04 -8.30 40.55
C THR A 782 -18.54 -8.04 40.32
N PRO A 783 -19.42 -8.58 41.18
CA PRO A 783 -20.86 -8.35 41.11
C PRO A 783 -21.26 -6.93 41.54
#